data_AF-A0A9W9ME44-F1
#
_entry.id   AF-A0A9W9ME44-F1
#
_cell.length_a   1.000
_cell.length_b   1.000
_cell.length_c   1.000
_cell.angle_alpha   90.00
_cell.angle_beta   90.00
_cell.angle_gamma   90.00
#
_symmetry.space_group_name_H-M   'P 1'
#
loop_
_entity.id
_entity.type
_entity.pdbx_description
1 polymer ?
#
loop_
_entity_poly.entity_id
_entity_poly.type
_entity_poly.pdbx_seq_one_letter_code
_entity_poly.pdbx_strand_id
1 'polypeptide(L)'
;THFDILTATLIMSFGFSIGDFITAIGLVNQLRKDFAGAPSQFKALSDELRNLEIVVRDMDVDQHNKSLSTEQRSELEEIAKACRDLLAEIQNLISRYCEINRSHGIRKTWKRLRWEPEDARDLRNRLSSNITTLNAFNGRHTRDNVSTLLKHKSNQKDRMCLDWLSPTTHAERQSEYIRLREPGTGEWFLQSHEFQSWNQGIGRRTMFCPGIPGAGKTILSSVVIDELEARYCDDPQVGVAYIYCSFQNINDGSQKPERLLSVIIRQLLCGISPLPTVVQRLYDKHEAKGTRPITAELLSVLSCITSSLRLWFLVLDALDECTLTDTLRFLDILASFRTSDSNMRLFATSRFIPEIMTKLHTDAVVKEIRGQKSDITRYLEASMDELPSFVTRNPDLVQEIIVGITDAADGMFLLARLSLSSLKGRSTVRDIRSHLKGLIDGSKSYDKAYDNAMQRIDSQNTDQKNLAREVLSWITCARRPLTTAELLHALAVDLGDSNIDEENIPDLDFILFLCVGLVVVTGDRTAIRLVHYTTQEYFERTSSRWFPDADKTMAATCLTYISFEAFQSGICLTDSEFEARLDNYPFYCYAAKHWAHHISEETATQDLAMNFLRSPPKVEGSVQAIFAIKAPSNKGDYCRQIPKGFTRLHLAAYLGLADIVRYLIHTSDLSLQTTPSDRSPLGWAAYAGHASVVDIFLGSGHDPYEVDVNGRTPMSLAAYKGQTSVIVLLISYQVDPSYHDVDGQSPLLQAVDQGHREATRVLLENNAAPDCRDSDGQTPLMYAASNGWTEIAQLLLTKSADPNLQDIYGRSALGWAVETANSALTKILLDHGARVGLHNSPASISSRYDVAFLFHDIHAFEAPRQHMGRIQHKEHRLNCPFCPSDGRPVYPAFGSLKRHIGVHHFTAGCYVCTELSCMNGIKRTSFLRRDRFIQHLASIHGQFNLPPEYTHQRRESMPHPQCCPVCKVSLSSWGAFWYCVKHHVYNPSSLCQLDQGPGFDETKPQEPSSIDAK
;
A
#
# COMPACT_ATOMS: atom_id res chain seq x y z
N THR A 1 -4.72 55.78 22.33
CA THR A 1 -3.34 55.43 21.92
C THR A 1 -3.00 54.06 22.50
N HIS A 2 -3.08 52.91 21.83
CA HIS A 2 -3.01 52.52 20.43
C HIS A 2 -4.04 51.40 20.21
N PHE A 3 -5.08 51.64 19.40
CA PHE A 3 -5.84 50.56 18.72
C PHE A 3 -6.59 51.11 17.49
N ASP A 4 -6.06 52.17 16.85
CA ASP A 4 -6.69 52.88 15.72
C ASP A 4 -5.79 52.95 14.46
N ILE A 5 -4.81 52.06 14.30
CA ILE A 5 -3.90 52.10 13.13
C ILE A 5 -3.83 50.76 12.35
N LEU A 6 -4.59 49.73 12.72
CA LEU A 6 -4.58 48.44 11.99
C LEU A 6 -5.88 48.04 11.28
N THR A 7 -6.87 48.94 11.21
CA THR A 7 -8.12 48.71 10.45
C THR A 7 -8.28 49.61 9.22
N ALA A 8 -7.28 50.42 8.87
CA ALA A 8 -7.38 51.40 7.79
C ALA A 8 -6.66 51.03 6.47
N THR A 9 -6.01 49.86 6.37
CA THR A 9 -5.19 49.57 5.17
C THR A 9 -5.16 48.10 4.76
N LEU A 10 -6.31 47.54 4.40
CA LEU A 10 -6.44 46.43 3.41
C LEU A 10 -7.91 46.18 3.04
N ILE A 11 -8.61 47.25 2.60
CA ILE A 11 -9.84 47.18 1.81
C ILE A 11 -9.56 47.90 0.50
N MET A 12 -8.89 47.23 -0.43
CA MET A 12 -8.88 47.67 -1.83
C MET A 12 -8.79 46.43 -2.71
N SER A 13 -9.95 46.00 -3.23
CA SER A 13 -10.10 45.49 -4.59
C SER A 13 -11.50 44.94 -4.86
N PHE A 14 -12.60 45.51 -4.35
CA PHE A 14 -13.94 45.00 -4.70
C PHE A 14 -15.05 46.02 -5.00
N GLY A 15 -14.77 47.33 -4.96
CA GLY A 15 -15.71 48.35 -5.49
C GLY A 15 -17.07 48.45 -4.81
N PHE A 16 -17.37 47.61 -3.80
CA PHE A 16 -18.55 47.63 -2.94
C PHE A 16 -18.18 47.11 -1.55
N SER A 17 -18.86 47.60 -0.50
CA SER A 17 -18.73 47.06 0.86
C SER A 17 -20.03 46.36 1.28
N ILE A 18 -19.96 45.34 2.16
CA ILE A 18 -21.13 44.72 2.81
C ILE A 18 -22.01 45.79 3.51
N GLY A 19 -21.42 46.94 3.84
CA GLY A 19 -22.13 48.15 4.30
C GLY A 19 -23.20 48.65 3.32
N ASP A 20 -23.05 48.44 2.01
CA ASP A 20 -24.04 48.84 1.00
C ASP A 20 -25.28 47.94 1.04
N PHE A 21 -25.11 46.65 1.30
CA PHE A 21 -26.21 45.71 1.51
C PHE A 21 -26.90 45.94 2.85
N ILE A 22 -26.15 46.23 3.92
CA ILE A 22 -26.72 46.62 5.22
C ILE A 22 -27.50 47.94 5.08
N THR A 23 -27.02 48.89 4.28
CA THR A 23 -27.72 50.16 4.01
C THR A 23 -29.01 49.92 3.22
N ALA A 24 -28.98 49.04 2.21
CA ALA A 24 -30.17 48.61 1.48
C ALA A 24 -31.18 47.87 2.38
N ILE A 25 -30.74 47.00 3.28
CA ILE A 25 -31.58 46.31 4.28
C ILE A 25 -32.16 47.31 5.30
N GLY A 26 -31.38 48.30 5.71
CA GLY A 26 -31.84 49.41 6.56
C GLY A 26 -32.95 50.21 5.88
N LEU A 27 -32.78 50.52 4.60
CA LEU A 27 -33.79 51.18 3.77
C LEU A 27 -35.06 50.33 3.62
N VAL A 28 -34.93 49.04 3.33
CA VAL A 28 -36.08 48.11 3.23
C VAL A 28 -36.85 48.02 4.55
N ASN A 29 -36.15 47.99 5.69
CA ASN A 29 -36.78 47.98 7.01
C ASN A 29 -37.47 49.32 7.37
N GLN A 30 -36.89 50.45 6.93
CA GLN A 30 -37.50 51.78 7.06
C GLN A 30 -38.79 51.85 6.25
N LEU A 31 -38.74 51.43 4.98
CA LEU A 31 -39.89 51.37 4.08
C LEU A 31 -40.99 50.49 4.67
N ARG A 32 -40.68 49.26 5.11
CA ARG A 32 -41.65 48.36 5.74
C ARG A 32 -42.38 48.99 6.93
N LYS A 33 -41.68 49.72 7.79
CA LYS A 33 -42.29 50.42 8.95
C LYS A 33 -43.28 51.48 8.50
N ASP A 34 -42.98 52.20 7.41
CA ASP A 34 -43.84 53.23 6.85
C ASP A 34 -45.09 52.66 6.12
N PHE A 35 -45.08 51.37 5.73
CA PHE A 35 -46.15 50.73 4.94
C PHE A 35 -47.16 49.85 5.71
N ALA A 36 -47.16 49.85 7.05
CA ALA A 36 -47.96 48.91 7.87
C ALA A 36 -49.50 48.95 7.66
N GLY A 37 -50.04 49.92 6.90
CA GLY A 37 -51.47 50.05 6.58
C GLY A 37 -51.82 50.16 5.07
N ALA A 38 -50.90 49.75 4.19
CA ALA A 38 -51.03 49.93 2.73
C ALA A 38 -51.91 48.86 2.03
N PRO A 39 -52.42 49.13 0.79
CA PRO A 39 -53.18 48.17 -0.02
C PRO A 39 -52.45 46.83 -0.25
N SER A 40 -53.19 45.77 -0.59
CA SER A 40 -52.65 44.40 -0.73
C SER A 40 -51.48 44.28 -1.72
N GLN A 41 -51.39 45.15 -2.73
CA GLN A 41 -50.27 45.17 -3.67
C GLN A 41 -48.94 45.58 -3.01
N PHE A 42 -48.96 46.51 -2.04
CA PHE A 42 -47.78 46.92 -1.29
C PHE A 42 -47.31 45.82 -0.33
N LYS A 43 -48.26 45.07 0.24
CA LYS A 43 -47.95 43.91 1.08
C LYS A 43 -47.20 42.83 0.28
N ALA A 44 -47.66 42.53 -0.93
CA ALA A 44 -47.00 41.58 -1.82
C ALA A 44 -45.57 42.01 -2.21
N LEU A 45 -45.35 43.31 -2.48
CA LEU A 45 -44.01 43.84 -2.74
C LEU A 45 -43.10 43.77 -1.50
N SER A 46 -43.65 44.08 -0.32
CA SER A 46 -42.93 43.98 0.96
C SER A 46 -42.53 42.54 1.31
N ASP A 47 -43.38 41.56 1.01
CA ASP A 47 -43.08 40.14 1.24
C ASP A 47 -41.95 39.67 0.31
N GLU A 48 -41.95 40.12 -0.96
CA GLU A 48 -40.90 39.80 -1.93
C GLU A 48 -39.55 40.46 -1.56
N LEU A 49 -39.57 41.70 -1.05
CA LEU A 49 -38.38 42.37 -0.51
C LEU A 49 -37.78 41.63 0.70
N ARG A 50 -38.64 41.02 1.53
CA ARG A 50 -38.19 40.17 2.64
C ARG A 50 -37.55 38.87 2.15
N ASN A 51 -38.05 38.29 1.05
CA ASN A 51 -37.41 37.13 0.43
C ASN A 51 -36.02 37.47 -0.11
N LEU A 52 -35.86 38.63 -0.76
CA LEU A 52 -34.55 39.12 -1.19
C LEU A 52 -33.60 39.32 0.00
N GLU A 53 -34.09 39.88 1.12
CA GLU A 53 -33.31 40.04 2.36
C GLU A 53 -32.77 38.70 2.89
N ILE A 54 -33.61 37.66 2.89
CA ILE A 54 -33.21 36.31 3.35
C ILE A 54 -32.13 35.73 2.45
N VAL A 55 -32.34 35.77 1.13
CA VAL A 55 -31.38 35.22 0.14
C VAL A 55 -30.02 35.91 0.23
N VAL A 56 -30.00 37.24 0.39
CA VAL A 56 -28.74 38.01 0.53
C VAL A 56 -28.03 37.68 1.84
N ARG A 57 -28.77 37.51 2.94
CA ARG A 57 -28.18 37.17 4.25
C ARG A 57 -27.58 35.76 4.26
N ASP A 58 -28.25 34.80 3.63
CA ASP A 58 -27.73 33.43 3.50
C ASP A 58 -26.43 33.41 2.68
N MET A 59 -26.34 34.25 1.63
CA MET A 59 -25.11 34.42 0.86
C MET A 59 -23.95 35.06 1.64
N ASP A 60 -24.24 36.01 2.53
CA ASP A 60 -23.23 36.70 3.37
C ASP A 60 -22.57 35.73 4.37
N VAL A 61 -23.37 34.85 4.99
CA VAL A 61 -22.86 33.80 5.92
C VAL A 61 -21.97 32.79 5.20
N ASP A 62 -22.28 32.45 3.94
CA ASP A 62 -21.51 31.49 3.14
C ASP A 62 -20.24 32.07 2.49
N GLN A 63 -20.19 33.38 2.24
CA GLN A 63 -19.07 34.07 1.57
C GLN A 63 -17.91 34.42 2.51
N HIS A 64 -18.17 34.64 3.81
CA HIS A 64 -17.13 34.92 4.80
C HIS A 64 -16.06 33.82 4.95
N ASN A 65 -16.26 32.65 4.34
CA ASN A 65 -15.36 31.49 4.39
C ASN A 65 -14.67 31.12 3.05
N LYS A 66 -14.82 31.86 1.94
CA LYS A 66 -14.44 31.36 0.59
C LYS A 66 -13.95 32.42 -0.41
N SER A 67 -13.10 32.02 -1.37
CA SER A 67 -12.63 32.85 -2.51
C SER A 67 -13.45 32.59 -3.78
N LEU A 68 -13.87 33.66 -4.48
CA LEU A 68 -14.60 33.61 -5.76
C LEU A 68 -13.63 33.82 -6.95
N SER A 69 -13.91 33.19 -8.09
CA SER A 69 -13.17 33.46 -9.35
C SER A 69 -13.55 34.81 -9.98
N THR A 70 -12.71 35.33 -10.87
CA THR A 70 -12.91 36.63 -11.54
C THR A 70 -14.18 36.71 -12.38
N GLU A 71 -14.56 35.65 -13.08
CA GLU A 71 -15.81 35.60 -13.87
C GLU A 71 -17.05 35.56 -12.98
N GLN A 72 -17.06 34.70 -11.97
CA GLN A 72 -18.17 34.58 -11.00
C GLN A 72 -18.39 35.89 -10.24
N ARG A 73 -17.29 36.60 -9.98
CA ARG A 73 -17.31 37.90 -9.34
C ARG A 73 -17.95 38.97 -10.24
N SER A 74 -17.63 38.98 -11.53
CA SER A 74 -18.28 39.87 -12.50
C SER A 74 -19.78 39.59 -12.61
N GLU A 75 -20.19 38.32 -12.67
CA GLU A 75 -21.60 37.92 -12.72
C GLU A 75 -22.36 38.36 -11.45
N LEU A 76 -21.75 38.18 -10.27
CA LEU A 76 -22.32 38.65 -9.00
C LEU A 76 -22.41 40.18 -8.93
N GLU A 77 -21.42 40.91 -9.46
CA GLU A 77 -21.41 42.37 -9.52
C GLU A 77 -22.55 42.91 -10.41
N GLU A 78 -22.84 42.26 -11.54
CA GLU A 78 -23.97 42.62 -12.41
C GLU A 78 -25.32 42.38 -11.73
N ILE A 79 -25.51 41.22 -11.09
CA ILE A 79 -26.75 40.89 -10.38
C ILE A 79 -26.96 41.86 -9.19
N ALA A 80 -25.89 42.17 -8.45
CA ALA A 80 -25.93 43.12 -7.35
C ALA A 80 -26.28 44.54 -7.82
N LYS A 81 -25.75 44.96 -8.98
CA LYS A 81 -26.09 46.26 -9.59
C LYS A 81 -27.57 46.31 -9.98
N ALA A 82 -28.08 45.28 -10.64
CA ALA A 82 -29.50 45.19 -11.00
C ALA A 82 -30.43 45.26 -9.76
N CYS A 83 -30.04 44.63 -8.65
CA CYS A 83 -30.77 44.73 -7.38
C CYS A 83 -30.71 46.15 -6.78
N ARG A 84 -29.56 46.82 -6.78
CA ARG A 84 -29.42 48.20 -6.28
C ARG A 84 -30.22 49.20 -7.09
N ASP A 85 -30.15 49.12 -8.41
CA ASP A 85 -30.87 50.00 -9.32
C ASP A 85 -32.39 49.85 -9.10
N LEU A 86 -32.88 48.62 -8.95
CA LEU A 86 -34.28 48.33 -8.65
C LEU A 86 -34.71 48.89 -7.28
N LEU A 87 -33.87 48.74 -6.25
CA LEU A 87 -34.15 49.27 -4.91
C LEU A 87 -34.16 50.81 -4.88
N ALA A 88 -33.25 51.46 -5.61
CA ALA A 88 -33.22 52.91 -5.76
C ALA A 88 -34.45 53.41 -6.53
N GLU A 89 -34.90 52.68 -7.55
CA GLU A 89 -36.13 52.97 -8.29
C GLU A 89 -37.36 52.87 -7.38
N ILE A 90 -37.46 51.80 -6.59
CA ILE A 90 -38.49 51.63 -5.56
C ILE A 90 -38.46 52.78 -4.55
N GLN A 91 -37.28 53.15 -4.04
CA GLN A 91 -37.12 54.23 -3.07
C GLN A 91 -37.49 55.61 -3.64
N ASN A 92 -37.06 55.94 -4.86
CA ASN A 92 -37.42 57.20 -5.52
C ASN A 92 -38.92 57.29 -5.81
N LEU A 93 -39.51 56.16 -6.17
CA LEU A 93 -40.94 56.08 -6.42
C LEU A 93 -41.71 56.26 -5.12
N ILE A 94 -41.28 55.64 -4.01
CA ILE A 94 -41.86 55.84 -2.67
C ILE A 94 -41.68 57.29 -2.19
N SER A 95 -40.49 57.87 -2.34
CA SER A 95 -40.21 59.27 -1.95
C SER A 95 -41.10 60.27 -2.68
N ARG A 96 -41.33 60.07 -3.99
CA ARG A 96 -42.29 60.88 -4.78
C ARG A 96 -43.70 60.82 -4.18
N TYR A 97 -44.14 59.65 -3.72
CA TYR A 97 -45.45 59.51 -3.07
C TYR A 97 -45.48 60.06 -1.63
N CYS A 98 -44.37 60.02 -0.90
CA CYS A 98 -44.24 60.61 0.43
C CYS A 98 -44.19 62.15 0.43
N GLU A 99 -43.60 62.78 -0.59
CA GLU A 99 -43.59 64.24 -0.74
C GLU A 99 -44.98 64.83 -1.00
N ILE A 100 -45.80 64.12 -1.78
CA ILE A 100 -47.23 64.45 -1.98
C ILE A 100 -47.97 64.44 -0.62
N ASN A 101 -47.56 63.57 0.31
CA ASN A 101 -48.19 63.38 1.62
C ASN A 101 -47.78 64.46 2.65
N ARG A 102 -46.66 65.18 2.45
CA ARG A 102 -46.20 66.22 3.39
C ARG A 102 -46.88 67.56 3.21
N SER A 103 -47.52 67.82 2.07
CA SER A 103 -48.11 69.13 1.76
C SER A 103 -49.58 69.29 2.15
N HIS A 104 -50.37 68.22 2.33
CA HIS A 104 -51.75 68.30 2.83
C HIS A 104 -52.03 67.14 3.78
N GLY A 105 -52.10 67.43 5.09
CA GLY A 105 -52.50 66.44 6.08
C GLY A 105 -53.94 66.00 5.86
N ILE A 106 -54.17 64.69 5.69
CA ILE A 106 -55.39 63.94 6.05
C ILE A 106 -55.22 62.46 5.64
N ARG A 107 -55.39 61.55 6.61
CA ARG A 107 -55.45 60.07 6.48
C ARG A 107 -56.54 59.52 5.53
N LYS A 108 -57.28 60.37 4.80
CA LYS A 108 -58.38 60.00 3.89
C LYS A 108 -58.07 60.18 2.39
N THR A 109 -56.88 60.65 2.02
CA THR A 109 -56.53 60.94 0.61
C THR A 109 -56.00 59.73 -0.18
N TRP A 110 -55.83 58.57 0.46
CA TRP A 110 -55.32 57.34 -0.18
C TRP A 110 -56.30 56.69 -1.17
N LYS A 111 -57.59 57.05 -1.16
CA LYS A 111 -58.58 56.54 -2.13
C LYS A 111 -58.52 57.22 -3.51
N ARG A 112 -57.67 58.24 -3.71
CA ARG A 112 -57.55 58.99 -4.98
C ARG A 112 -56.18 58.95 -5.63
N LEU A 113 -55.22 58.23 -5.06
CA LEU A 113 -53.92 58.00 -5.69
C LEU A 113 -53.97 56.68 -6.48
N ARG A 114 -54.07 56.80 -7.82
CA ARG A 114 -53.93 55.68 -8.75
C ARG A 114 -52.46 55.27 -8.80
N TRP A 115 -52.08 54.32 -7.96
CA TRP A 115 -50.98 53.43 -8.33
C TRP A 115 -51.52 52.51 -9.42
N GLU A 116 -50.98 52.56 -10.64
CA GLU A 116 -51.40 51.64 -11.68
C GLU A 116 -51.01 50.21 -11.26
N PRO A 117 -51.96 49.26 -11.17
CA PRO A 117 -51.68 47.90 -10.75
C PRO A 117 -50.60 47.19 -11.58
N GLU A 118 -50.30 47.71 -12.76
CA GLU A 118 -49.27 47.22 -13.68
C GLU A 118 -47.85 47.61 -13.21
N ASP A 119 -47.60 48.83 -12.73
CA ASP A 119 -46.27 49.25 -12.26
C ASP A 119 -45.81 48.48 -11.01
N ALA A 120 -46.74 48.22 -10.08
CA ALA A 120 -46.45 47.36 -8.91
C ALA A 120 -46.16 45.92 -9.33
N ARG A 121 -46.84 45.44 -10.38
CA ARG A 121 -46.66 44.10 -10.90
C ARG A 121 -45.32 43.98 -11.62
N ASP A 122 -44.92 44.99 -12.39
CA ASP A 122 -43.62 45.05 -13.06
C ASP A 122 -42.46 45.03 -12.06
N LEU A 123 -42.49 45.92 -11.06
CA LEU A 123 -41.47 45.97 -10.01
C LEU A 123 -41.37 44.64 -9.25
N ARG A 124 -42.52 44.02 -8.93
CA ARG A 124 -42.55 42.70 -8.30
C ARG A 124 -41.96 41.62 -9.20
N ASN A 125 -42.31 41.60 -10.49
CA ASN A 125 -41.79 40.60 -11.43
C ASN A 125 -40.27 40.74 -11.60
N ARG A 126 -39.76 41.97 -11.71
CA ARG A 126 -38.31 42.25 -11.78
C ARG A 126 -37.60 41.83 -10.48
N LEU A 127 -38.22 42.05 -9.33
CA LEU A 127 -37.70 41.61 -8.03
C LEU A 127 -37.66 40.08 -7.92
N SER A 128 -38.74 39.39 -8.26
CA SER A 128 -38.79 37.92 -8.30
C SER A 128 -37.80 37.33 -9.30
N SER A 129 -37.60 37.98 -10.45
CA SER A 129 -36.58 37.59 -11.44
C SER A 129 -35.17 37.68 -10.85
N ASN A 130 -34.85 38.77 -10.16
CA ASN A 130 -33.54 38.96 -9.51
C ASN A 130 -33.31 37.96 -8.37
N ILE A 131 -34.34 37.66 -7.57
CA ILE A 131 -34.28 36.60 -6.55
C ILE A 131 -34.00 35.23 -7.18
N THR A 132 -34.62 34.96 -8.33
CA THR A 132 -34.42 33.69 -9.05
C THR A 132 -33.01 33.57 -9.61
N THR A 133 -32.44 34.64 -10.17
CA THR A 133 -31.05 34.64 -10.66
C THR A 133 -30.03 34.54 -9.52
N LEU A 134 -30.25 35.21 -8.39
CA LEU A 134 -29.43 35.06 -7.17
C LEU A 134 -29.41 33.61 -6.67
N ASN A 135 -30.59 32.98 -6.56
CA ASN A 135 -30.70 31.59 -6.13
C ASN A 135 -30.07 30.62 -7.13
N ALA A 136 -30.20 30.87 -8.44
CA ALA A 136 -29.56 30.07 -9.47
C ALA A 136 -28.03 30.17 -9.40
N PHE A 137 -27.49 31.37 -9.18
CA PHE A 137 -26.06 31.61 -8.99
C PHE A 137 -25.53 30.85 -7.77
N ASN A 138 -26.20 30.98 -6.60
CA ASN A 138 -25.80 30.28 -5.38
C ASN A 138 -25.87 28.74 -5.54
N GLY A 139 -26.90 28.24 -6.24
CA GLY A 139 -27.07 26.82 -6.55
C GLY A 139 -26.01 26.24 -7.50
N ARG A 140 -25.46 27.04 -8.42
CA ARG A 140 -24.34 26.62 -9.29
C ARG A 140 -23.03 26.59 -8.51
N HIS A 141 -22.74 27.66 -7.75
CA HIS A 141 -21.50 27.80 -7.01
C HIS A 141 -21.32 26.76 -5.88
N THR A 142 -22.41 26.37 -5.20
CA THR A 142 -22.37 25.29 -4.20
C THR A 142 -22.05 23.93 -4.83
N ARG A 143 -22.52 23.64 -6.06
CA ARG A 143 -22.17 22.40 -6.78
C ARG A 143 -20.72 22.37 -7.21
N ASP A 144 -20.20 23.46 -7.75
CA ASP A 144 -18.83 23.53 -8.23
C ASP A 144 -17.83 23.32 -7.09
N ASN A 145 -18.06 23.93 -5.92
CA ASN A 145 -17.22 23.72 -4.74
C ASN A 145 -17.30 22.31 -4.17
N VAL A 146 -18.49 21.71 -4.15
CA VAL A 146 -18.64 20.28 -3.79
C VAL A 146 -17.87 19.41 -4.77
N SER A 147 -17.89 19.73 -6.07
CA SER A 147 -17.13 18.98 -7.09
C SER A 147 -15.61 19.11 -6.88
N THR A 148 -15.10 20.29 -6.53
CA THR A 148 -13.68 20.54 -6.28
C THR A 148 -13.20 19.86 -5.00
N LEU A 149 -13.99 19.91 -3.92
CA LEU A 149 -13.70 19.19 -2.67
C LEU A 149 -13.75 17.67 -2.87
N LEU A 150 -14.70 17.17 -3.66
CA LEU A 150 -14.76 15.74 -4.01
C LEU A 150 -13.55 15.31 -4.85
N LYS A 151 -13.11 16.14 -5.81
CA LYS A 151 -11.87 15.89 -6.58
C LYS A 151 -10.63 15.87 -5.67
N HIS A 152 -10.49 16.82 -4.76
CA HIS A 152 -9.35 16.86 -3.83
C HIS A 152 -9.33 15.63 -2.91
N LYS A 153 -10.49 15.25 -2.36
CA LYS A 153 -10.64 14.05 -1.53
C LYS A 153 -10.40 12.76 -2.32
N SER A 154 -10.84 12.70 -3.58
CA SER A 154 -10.58 11.57 -4.48
C SER A 154 -9.09 11.44 -4.76
N ASN A 155 -8.42 12.53 -5.13
CA ASN A 155 -6.99 12.55 -5.43
C ASN A 155 -6.14 12.12 -4.22
N GLN A 156 -6.55 12.49 -3.01
CA GLN A 156 -5.88 12.03 -1.79
C GLN A 156 -6.04 10.52 -1.58
N LYS A 157 -7.26 9.98 -1.76
CA LYS A 157 -7.50 8.53 -1.69
C LYS A 157 -6.71 7.78 -2.78
N ASP A 158 -6.65 8.33 -3.99
CA ASP A 158 -5.93 7.75 -5.11
C ASP A 158 -4.42 7.70 -4.84
N ARG A 159 -3.82 8.77 -4.28
CA ARG A 159 -2.41 8.77 -3.87
C ARG A 159 -2.11 7.73 -2.79
N MET A 160 -2.95 7.67 -1.76
CA MET A 160 -2.81 6.65 -0.71
C MET A 160 -2.89 5.23 -1.27
N CYS A 161 -3.77 4.99 -2.24
CA CYS A 161 -3.90 3.71 -2.93
C CYS A 161 -2.66 3.35 -3.74
N LEU A 162 -2.09 4.32 -4.48
CA LEU A 162 -0.86 4.11 -5.24
C LEU A 162 0.34 3.81 -4.31
N ASP A 163 0.48 4.58 -3.22
CA ASP A 163 1.57 4.40 -2.23
C ASP A 163 1.43 3.07 -1.47
N TRP A 164 0.19 2.63 -1.25
CA TRP A 164 -0.07 1.30 -0.74
C TRP A 164 0.35 0.21 -1.73
N LEU A 165 0.03 0.32 -3.03
CA LEU A 165 0.42 -0.68 -4.03
C LEU A 165 1.95 -0.87 -4.05
N SER A 166 2.67 0.25 -4.18
CA SER A 166 4.12 0.26 -4.04
C SER A 166 4.59 1.64 -3.58
N PRO A 167 5.42 1.73 -2.52
CA PRO A 167 6.03 2.99 -2.13
C PRO A 167 7.18 3.38 -3.08
N THR A 168 7.72 2.42 -3.83
CA THR A 168 8.90 2.64 -4.68
C THR A 168 8.51 3.33 -5.99
N THR A 169 9.20 4.43 -6.30
CA THR A 169 9.13 5.12 -7.60
C THR A 169 10.49 5.04 -8.30
N HIS A 170 10.54 4.46 -9.51
CA HIS A 170 11.77 4.44 -10.32
C HIS A 170 12.08 5.78 -11.02
N ALA A 171 11.20 6.77 -10.90
CA ALA A 171 11.34 8.08 -11.55
C ALA A 171 12.60 8.86 -11.12
N GLU A 172 12.99 8.76 -9.86
CA GLU A 172 14.24 9.39 -9.36
C GLU A 172 15.46 8.79 -10.04
N ARG A 173 15.51 7.45 -10.16
CA ARG A 173 16.60 6.74 -10.86
C ARG A 173 16.63 7.08 -12.34
N GLN A 174 15.47 7.17 -13.00
CA GLN A 174 15.38 7.60 -14.40
C GLN A 174 16.01 9.00 -14.57
N SER A 175 15.63 9.95 -13.72
CA SER A 175 16.17 11.31 -13.74
C SER A 175 17.68 11.34 -13.50
N GLU A 176 18.19 10.51 -12.59
CA GLU A 176 19.62 10.37 -12.31
C GLU A 176 20.40 9.84 -13.52
N TYR A 177 19.94 8.74 -14.13
CA TYR A 177 20.64 8.14 -15.27
C TYR A 177 20.64 9.04 -16.51
N ILE A 178 19.59 9.86 -16.70
CA ILE A 178 19.57 10.86 -17.76
C ILE A 178 20.56 12.00 -17.49
N ARG A 179 20.73 12.42 -16.22
CA ARG A 179 21.75 13.42 -15.85
C ARG A 179 23.18 12.92 -16.01
N LEU A 180 23.43 11.63 -15.78
CA LEU A 180 24.76 11.02 -15.91
C LEU A 180 25.18 10.80 -17.37
N ARG A 181 24.25 10.89 -18.32
CA ARG A 181 24.49 10.66 -19.73
C ARG A 181 25.03 11.92 -20.41
N GLU A 182 26.05 11.74 -21.23
CA GLU A 182 26.45 12.76 -22.21
C GLU A 182 25.43 12.85 -23.36
N PRO A 183 24.97 14.06 -23.74
CA PRO A 183 24.08 14.25 -24.89
C PRO A 183 24.59 13.55 -26.16
N GLY A 184 23.68 12.93 -26.91
CA GLY A 184 24.02 12.14 -28.11
C GLY A 184 24.49 10.70 -27.86
N THR A 185 24.71 10.28 -26.61
CA THR A 185 24.96 8.87 -26.27
C THR A 185 23.74 8.00 -26.55
N GLY A 186 23.93 6.84 -27.18
CA GLY A 186 22.84 5.90 -27.50
C GLY A 186 22.07 6.17 -28.79
N GLU A 187 22.38 7.26 -29.53
CA GLU A 187 21.71 7.56 -30.82
C GLU A 187 21.87 6.45 -31.85
N TRP A 188 23.05 5.82 -31.90
CA TRP A 188 23.31 4.69 -32.80
C TRP A 188 22.33 3.52 -32.58
N PHE A 189 21.85 3.35 -31.35
CA PHE A 189 20.90 2.31 -30.99
C PHE A 189 19.48 2.70 -31.37
N LEU A 190 19.07 3.94 -31.06
CA LEU A 190 17.76 4.46 -31.46
C LEU A 190 17.60 4.50 -32.99
N GLN A 191 18.68 4.75 -33.73
CA GLN A 191 18.70 4.75 -35.20
C GLN A 191 18.83 3.34 -35.81
N SER A 192 19.05 2.31 -34.99
CA SER A 192 19.20 0.94 -35.49
C SER A 192 17.90 0.41 -36.09
N HIS A 193 18.03 -0.41 -37.14
CA HIS A 193 16.88 -1.04 -37.79
C HIS A 193 16.11 -1.94 -36.81
N GLU A 194 16.83 -2.61 -35.91
CA GLU A 194 16.28 -3.48 -34.87
C GLU A 194 15.35 -2.72 -33.92
N PHE A 195 15.80 -1.57 -33.38
CA PHE A 195 15.01 -0.74 -32.48
C PHE A 195 13.80 -0.12 -33.19
N GLN A 196 14.01 0.44 -34.39
CA GLN A 196 12.94 1.07 -35.16
C GLN A 196 11.86 0.05 -35.54
N SER A 197 12.25 -1.16 -35.95
CA SER A 197 11.30 -2.25 -36.25
C SER A 197 10.49 -2.65 -35.02
N TRP A 198 11.16 -2.83 -33.87
CA TRP A 198 10.49 -3.16 -32.60
C TRP A 198 9.51 -2.06 -32.15
N ASN A 199 9.92 -0.79 -32.19
CA ASN A 199 9.07 0.34 -31.80
C ASN A 199 7.92 0.60 -32.80
N GLN A 200 8.08 0.24 -34.07
CA GLN A 200 6.99 0.31 -35.04
C GLN A 200 6.06 -0.91 -34.97
N GLY A 201 6.45 -1.97 -34.23
CA GLY A 201 5.68 -3.22 -34.13
C GLY A 201 5.81 -4.12 -35.35
N ILE A 202 6.90 -3.96 -36.10
CA ILE A 202 7.21 -4.76 -37.29
C ILE A 202 8.01 -5.99 -36.84
N GLY A 203 7.39 -7.17 -36.86
CA GLY A 203 8.03 -8.43 -36.51
C GLY A 203 7.83 -8.84 -35.05
N ARG A 204 8.94 -9.05 -34.32
CA ARG A 204 8.92 -9.56 -32.93
C ARG A 204 8.61 -8.45 -31.94
N ARG A 205 7.87 -8.78 -30.87
CA ARG A 205 7.41 -7.81 -29.85
C ARG A 205 8.36 -7.65 -28.65
N THR A 206 9.29 -8.58 -28.51
CA THR A 206 10.34 -8.49 -27.49
C THR A 206 11.64 -8.01 -28.14
N MET A 207 12.33 -7.09 -27.50
CA MET A 207 13.72 -6.73 -27.80
C MET A 207 14.56 -7.13 -26.60
N PHE A 208 15.50 -8.05 -26.81
CA PHE A 208 16.41 -8.52 -25.77
C PHE A 208 17.83 -8.06 -26.08
N CYS A 209 18.43 -7.39 -25.12
CA CYS A 209 19.72 -6.74 -25.29
C CYS A 209 20.73 -7.27 -24.29
N PRO A 210 21.35 -8.43 -24.58
CA PRO A 210 22.43 -8.95 -23.74
C PRO A 210 23.68 -8.09 -23.92
N GLY A 211 24.49 -7.96 -22.89
CA GLY A 211 25.75 -7.23 -23.01
C GLY A 211 26.73 -7.56 -21.90
N ILE A 212 28.01 -7.38 -22.19
CA ILE A 212 29.06 -7.59 -21.20
C ILE A 212 28.86 -6.64 -20.00
N PRO A 213 29.38 -7.00 -18.82
CA PRO A 213 29.35 -6.12 -17.67
C PRO A 213 30.00 -4.77 -17.97
N GLY A 214 29.43 -3.66 -17.49
CA GLY A 214 29.99 -2.32 -17.71
C GLY A 214 29.86 -1.77 -19.13
N ALA A 215 29.12 -2.44 -20.04
CA ALA A 215 28.88 -1.97 -21.40
C ALA A 215 27.99 -0.71 -21.50
N GLY A 216 27.32 -0.30 -20.42
CA GLY A 216 26.38 0.83 -20.41
C GLY A 216 24.91 0.46 -20.62
N LYS A 217 24.52 -0.80 -20.32
CA LYS A 217 23.14 -1.29 -20.48
C LYS A 217 22.09 -0.40 -19.80
N THR A 218 22.31 -0.05 -18.53
CA THR A 218 21.40 0.81 -17.75
C THR A 218 21.24 2.21 -18.33
N ILE A 219 22.32 2.82 -18.82
CA ILE A 219 22.26 4.11 -19.51
C ILE A 219 21.50 3.99 -20.83
N LEU A 220 21.66 2.88 -21.54
CA LEU A 220 20.89 2.65 -22.76
C LEU A 220 19.39 2.44 -22.46
N SER A 221 19.05 1.72 -21.40
CA SER A 221 17.67 1.55 -20.94
C SER A 221 17.03 2.90 -20.59
N SER A 222 17.76 3.80 -19.91
CA SER A 222 17.25 5.14 -19.60
C SER A 222 17.01 5.98 -20.86
N VAL A 223 17.90 5.89 -21.86
CA VAL A 223 17.72 6.53 -23.18
C VAL A 223 16.47 6.00 -23.89
N VAL A 224 16.23 4.69 -23.85
CA VAL A 224 15.04 4.09 -24.44
C VAL A 224 13.77 4.57 -23.74
N ILE A 225 13.77 4.63 -22.40
CA ILE A 225 12.62 5.14 -21.62
C ILE A 225 12.34 6.60 -21.97
N ASP A 226 13.37 7.45 -21.99
CA ASP A 226 13.27 8.88 -22.31
C ASP A 226 12.71 9.11 -23.72
N GLU A 227 13.16 8.34 -24.72
CA GLU A 227 12.62 8.39 -26.08
C GLU A 227 11.15 7.93 -26.15
N LEU A 228 10.78 6.87 -25.41
CA LEU A 228 9.40 6.38 -25.39
C LEU A 228 8.46 7.37 -24.71
N GLU A 229 8.86 7.93 -23.56
CA GLU A 229 8.10 8.96 -22.85
C GLU A 229 7.96 10.22 -23.71
N ALA A 230 9.04 10.69 -24.36
CA ALA A 230 9.00 11.86 -25.22
C ALA A 230 8.13 11.67 -26.47
N ARG A 231 8.13 10.47 -27.05
CA ARG A 231 7.38 10.17 -28.28
C ARG A 231 5.88 9.97 -28.04
N TYR A 232 5.49 9.44 -26.89
CA TYR A 232 4.11 9.07 -26.58
C TYR A 232 3.49 9.88 -25.43
N CYS A 233 4.11 10.96 -24.97
CA CYS A 233 3.64 11.79 -23.86
C CYS A 233 2.19 12.30 -24.02
N ASP A 234 1.76 12.56 -25.26
CA ASP A 234 0.44 13.11 -25.58
C ASP A 234 -0.63 12.03 -25.88
N ASP A 235 -0.27 10.74 -25.92
CA ASP A 235 -1.21 9.64 -26.21
C ASP A 235 -1.62 8.89 -24.92
N PRO A 236 -2.79 9.18 -24.32
CA PRO A 236 -3.24 8.54 -23.09
C PRO A 236 -3.60 7.06 -23.27
N GLN A 237 -3.63 6.55 -24.51
CA GLN A 237 -3.84 5.12 -24.78
C GLN A 237 -2.52 4.32 -24.83
N VAL A 238 -1.38 4.99 -24.63
CA VAL A 238 -0.07 4.35 -24.55
C VAL A 238 0.46 4.38 -23.12
N GLY A 239 0.73 3.21 -22.56
CA GLY A 239 1.37 3.09 -21.24
C GLY A 239 2.87 2.84 -21.35
N VAL A 240 3.68 3.50 -20.53
CA VAL A 240 5.11 3.19 -20.39
C VAL A 240 5.37 2.82 -18.94
N ALA A 241 5.95 1.64 -18.72
CA ALA A 241 6.37 1.16 -17.42
C ALA A 241 7.82 0.65 -17.49
N TYR A 242 8.59 0.88 -16.43
CA TYR A 242 9.99 0.47 -16.38
C TYR A 242 10.43 0.01 -15.00
N ILE A 243 11.39 -0.91 -14.97
CA ILE A 243 11.99 -1.45 -13.74
C ILE A 243 13.51 -1.38 -13.88
N TYR A 244 14.15 -0.82 -12.87
CA TYR A 244 15.60 -0.89 -12.69
C TYR A 244 15.91 -1.95 -11.63
N CYS A 245 16.26 -3.15 -12.08
CA CYS A 245 16.73 -4.21 -11.19
C CYS A 245 18.07 -3.78 -10.55
N SER A 246 18.28 -4.19 -9.29
CA SER A 246 19.50 -3.86 -8.56
C SER A 246 19.92 -5.00 -7.64
N PHE A 247 21.16 -5.45 -7.77
CA PHE A 247 21.71 -6.56 -6.95
C PHE A 247 21.67 -6.28 -5.45
N GLN A 248 21.74 -5.00 -5.10
CA GLN A 248 21.68 -4.48 -3.75
C GLN A 248 20.37 -4.81 -3.02
N ASN A 249 19.31 -5.08 -3.79
CA ASN A 249 17.98 -5.39 -3.30
C ASN A 249 17.66 -6.89 -3.42
N ILE A 250 18.67 -7.76 -3.48
CA ILE A 250 18.44 -9.22 -3.51
C ILE A 250 17.87 -9.71 -2.17
N ASN A 251 18.35 -9.15 -1.04
CA ASN A 251 18.01 -9.64 0.30
C ASN A 251 16.76 -8.96 0.91
N ASP A 252 16.28 -7.85 0.35
CA ASP A 252 15.17 -7.08 0.94
C ASP A 252 13.78 -7.57 0.49
N GLY A 253 13.72 -8.53 -0.46
CA GLY A 253 12.48 -9.05 -1.03
C GLY A 253 11.68 -8.04 -1.87
N SER A 254 12.23 -6.85 -2.15
CA SER A 254 11.59 -5.81 -2.97
C SER A 254 11.53 -6.17 -4.46
N GLN A 255 12.38 -7.08 -4.92
CA GLN A 255 12.44 -7.55 -6.30
C GLN A 255 11.72 -8.88 -6.55
N LYS A 256 10.88 -9.32 -5.60
CA LYS A 256 10.00 -10.47 -5.82
C LYS A 256 8.97 -10.16 -6.93
N PRO A 257 8.50 -11.16 -7.69
CA PRO A 257 7.57 -10.94 -8.81
C PRO A 257 6.32 -10.13 -8.45
N GLU A 258 5.74 -10.33 -7.26
CA GLU A 258 4.55 -9.62 -6.79
C GLU A 258 4.82 -8.11 -6.59
N ARG A 259 6.02 -7.77 -6.11
CA ARG A 259 6.44 -6.38 -5.92
C ARG A 259 6.73 -5.71 -7.25
N LEU A 260 7.39 -6.41 -8.18
CA LEU A 260 7.64 -5.91 -9.54
C LEU A 260 6.33 -5.64 -10.29
N LEU A 261 5.34 -6.54 -10.19
CA LEU A 261 4.00 -6.32 -10.75
C LEU A 261 3.31 -5.10 -10.12
N SER A 262 3.42 -4.93 -8.80
CA SER A 262 2.83 -3.78 -8.10
C SER A 262 3.45 -2.45 -8.55
N VAL A 263 4.75 -2.44 -8.84
CA VAL A 263 5.48 -1.28 -9.39
C VAL A 263 5.02 -0.96 -10.82
N ILE A 264 4.82 -1.97 -11.67
CA ILE A 264 4.28 -1.78 -13.04
C ILE A 264 2.87 -1.21 -12.98
N ILE A 265 1.99 -1.81 -12.17
CA ILE A 265 0.60 -1.36 -12.02
C ILE A 265 0.57 0.08 -11.51
N ARG A 266 1.39 0.43 -10.51
CA ARG A 266 1.50 1.80 -10.03
C ARG A 266 1.86 2.77 -11.16
N GLN A 267 2.88 2.45 -11.95
CA GLN A 267 3.35 3.33 -13.04
C GLN A 267 2.28 3.52 -14.12
N LEU A 268 1.59 2.46 -14.53
CA LEU A 268 0.51 2.56 -15.53
C LEU A 268 -0.72 3.32 -15.02
N LEU A 269 -0.88 3.44 -13.70
CA LEU A 269 -1.96 4.20 -13.08
C LEU A 269 -1.55 5.64 -12.71
N CYS A 270 -0.25 5.96 -12.71
CA CYS A 270 0.22 7.31 -12.42
C CYS A 270 -0.36 8.30 -13.44
N GLY A 271 -1.04 9.34 -12.95
CA GLY A 271 -1.71 10.33 -13.79
C GLY A 271 -3.16 10.02 -14.15
N ILE A 272 -3.66 8.80 -13.86
CA ILE A 272 -5.07 8.44 -14.04
C ILE A 272 -5.87 8.85 -12.80
N SER A 273 -6.86 9.74 -12.96
CA SER A 273 -7.82 10.08 -11.91
C SER A 273 -9.23 10.25 -12.47
N PRO A 274 -10.26 9.60 -11.87
CA PRO A 274 -10.18 8.70 -10.71
C PRO A 274 -9.58 7.33 -11.06
N LEU A 275 -9.01 6.63 -10.06
CA LEU A 275 -8.47 5.29 -10.27
C LEU A 275 -9.54 4.26 -10.67
N PRO A 276 -9.19 3.22 -11.45
CA PRO A 276 -10.11 2.15 -11.83
C PRO A 276 -10.70 1.44 -10.61
N THR A 277 -12.01 1.11 -10.67
CA THR A 277 -12.74 0.46 -9.57
C THR A 277 -12.18 -0.90 -9.15
N VAL A 278 -11.48 -1.59 -10.06
CA VAL A 278 -10.80 -2.86 -9.77
C VAL A 278 -9.66 -2.65 -8.77
N VAL A 279 -8.88 -1.58 -8.92
CA VAL A 279 -7.76 -1.23 -8.03
C VAL A 279 -8.28 -0.81 -6.66
N GLN A 280 -9.34 0.00 -6.63
CA GLN A 280 -9.99 0.44 -5.39
C GLN A 280 -10.56 -0.74 -4.59
N ARG A 281 -11.17 -1.73 -5.27
CA ARG A 281 -11.65 -2.96 -4.62
C ARG A 281 -10.51 -3.79 -4.04
N LEU A 282 -9.38 -3.87 -4.74
CA LEU A 282 -8.19 -4.57 -4.26
C LEU A 282 -7.64 -3.88 -3.00
N TYR A 283 -7.51 -2.55 -3.03
CA TYR A 283 -7.10 -1.74 -1.87
C TYR A 283 -8.02 -1.98 -0.66
N ASP A 284 -9.33 -1.79 -0.83
CA ASP A 284 -10.29 -1.93 0.27
C ASP A 284 -10.30 -3.37 0.86
N LYS A 285 -10.04 -4.41 0.04
CA LYS A 285 -9.96 -5.82 0.48
C LYS A 285 -8.77 -6.09 1.41
N HIS A 286 -7.60 -5.55 1.07
CA HIS A 286 -6.33 -5.87 1.74
C HIS A 286 -5.98 -4.88 2.85
N GLU A 287 -6.31 -3.61 2.68
CA GLU A 287 -6.06 -2.58 3.70
C GLU A 287 -6.75 -2.94 5.03
N ALA A 288 -8.02 -3.35 4.97
CA ALA A 288 -8.80 -3.70 6.15
C ALA A 288 -8.22 -4.90 6.94
N LYS A 289 -7.47 -5.77 6.26
CA LYS A 289 -6.88 -7.01 6.83
C LYS A 289 -5.38 -6.87 7.13
N GLY A 290 -4.75 -5.78 6.72
CA GLY A 290 -3.29 -5.62 6.80
C GLY A 290 -2.50 -6.58 5.91
N THR A 291 -3.13 -7.22 4.91
CA THR A 291 -2.49 -8.19 4.02
C THR A 291 -1.98 -7.53 2.73
N ARG A 292 -1.22 -8.27 1.91
CA ARG A 292 -0.75 -7.82 0.59
C ARG A 292 -1.41 -8.65 -0.53
N PRO A 293 -1.62 -8.08 -1.73
CA PRO A 293 -2.16 -8.81 -2.87
C PRO A 293 -1.22 -9.93 -3.31
N ILE A 294 -1.82 -11.05 -3.73
CA ILE A 294 -1.08 -12.17 -4.32
C ILE A 294 -0.85 -11.95 -5.83
N THR A 295 0.06 -12.71 -6.43
CA THR A 295 0.42 -12.61 -7.85
C THR A 295 -0.80 -12.70 -8.78
N ALA A 296 -1.72 -13.62 -8.51
CA ALA A 296 -2.93 -13.83 -9.33
C ALA A 296 -3.85 -12.60 -9.35
N GLU A 297 -4.04 -11.95 -8.20
CA GLU A 297 -4.86 -10.74 -8.10
C GLU A 297 -4.21 -9.57 -8.84
N LEU A 298 -2.90 -9.39 -8.68
CA LEU A 298 -2.14 -8.36 -9.41
C LEU A 298 -2.20 -8.57 -10.92
N LEU A 299 -2.12 -9.83 -11.39
CA LEU A 299 -2.24 -10.14 -12.81
C LEU A 299 -3.64 -9.86 -13.37
N SER A 300 -4.69 -10.12 -12.59
CA SER A 300 -6.06 -9.75 -12.96
C SER A 300 -6.20 -8.23 -13.11
N VAL A 301 -5.66 -7.47 -12.15
CA VAL A 301 -5.67 -6.00 -12.21
C VAL A 301 -4.87 -5.48 -13.39
N LEU A 302 -3.64 -5.99 -13.59
CA LEU A 302 -2.80 -5.60 -14.72
C LEU A 302 -3.48 -5.89 -16.05
N SER A 303 -4.09 -7.07 -16.22
CA SER A 303 -4.84 -7.43 -17.43
C SER A 303 -6.00 -6.49 -17.69
N CYS A 304 -6.72 -6.09 -16.64
CA CYS A 304 -7.82 -5.13 -16.77
C CYS A 304 -7.34 -3.75 -17.23
N ILE A 305 -6.21 -3.28 -16.68
CA ILE A 305 -5.62 -1.98 -17.04
C ILE A 305 -5.10 -2.02 -18.48
N THR A 306 -4.30 -3.04 -18.82
CA THR A 306 -3.67 -3.15 -20.14
C THR A 306 -4.70 -3.40 -21.24
N SER A 307 -5.86 -4.02 -20.96
CA SER A 307 -6.95 -4.16 -21.93
C SER A 307 -7.55 -2.82 -22.39
N SER A 308 -7.39 -1.76 -21.60
CA SER A 308 -7.85 -0.41 -21.96
C SER A 308 -6.83 0.39 -22.77
N LEU A 309 -5.59 -0.07 -22.84
CA LEU A 309 -4.50 0.57 -23.58
C LEU A 309 -4.47 0.05 -25.01
N ARG A 310 -4.14 0.92 -25.96
CA ARG A 310 -3.88 0.50 -27.35
C ARG A 310 -2.53 -0.20 -27.47
N LEU A 311 -1.57 0.24 -26.67
CA LEU A 311 -0.19 -0.21 -26.69
C LEU A 311 0.42 0.07 -25.31
N TRP A 312 1.27 -0.81 -24.82
CA TRP A 312 2.08 -0.48 -23.66
C TRP A 312 3.48 -1.07 -23.74
N PHE A 313 4.44 -0.32 -23.20
CA PHE A 313 5.85 -0.67 -23.17
C PHE A 313 6.24 -1.08 -21.76
N LEU A 314 7.01 -2.16 -21.68
CA LEU A 314 7.67 -2.59 -20.45
C LEU A 314 9.17 -2.62 -20.69
N VAL A 315 9.93 -1.80 -19.96
CA VAL A 315 11.39 -1.77 -20.01
C VAL A 315 11.95 -2.39 -18.73
N LEU A 316 12.67 -3.51 -18.86
CA LEU A 316 13.32 -4.21 -17.76
C LEU A 316 14.82 -4.07 -17.87
N ASP A 317 15.43 -3.27 -16.99
CA ASP A 317 16.87 -3.11 -16.95
C ASP A 317 17.53 -4.11 -15.99
N ALA A 318 18.63 -4.72 -16.43
CA ALA A 318 19.53 -5.56 -15.65
C ALA A 318 18.86 -6.78 -14.98
N LEU A 319 18.16 -7.61 -15.74
CA LEU A 319 17.48 -8.82 -15.23
C LEU A 319 18.42 -9.81 -14.50
N ASP A 320 19.72 -9.74 -14.76
CA ASP A 320 20.75 -10.51 -14.05
C ASP A 320 21.01 -10.04 -12.61
N GLU A 321 20.49 -8.87 -12.22
CA GLU A 321 20.66 -8.31 -10.88
C GLU A 321 19.54 -8.71 -9.89
N CYS A 322 18.56 -9.52 -10.33
CA CYS A 322 17.62 -10.22 -9.47
C CYS A 322 18.07 -11.67 -9.22
N THR A 323 17.47 -12.36 -8.24
CA THR A 323 17.75 -13.80 -8.10
C THR A 323 17.29 -14.54 -9.35
N LEU A 324 18.09 -15.51 -9.81
CA LEU A 324 17.77 -16.25 -11.04
C LEU A 324 16.37 -16.91 -10.95
N THR A 325 16.03 -17.45 -9.79
CA THR A 325 14.71 -18.06 -9.54
C THR A 325 13.57 -17.06 -9.70
N ASP A 326 13.69 -15.87 -9.11
CA ASP A 326 12.64 -14.83 -9.19
C ASP A 326 12.56 -14.25 -10.61
N THR A 327 13.70 -14.03 -11.28
CA THR A 327 13.75 -13.58 -12.68
C THR A 327 13.02 -14.56 -13.60
N LEU A 328 13.29 -15.86 -13.49
CA LEU A 328 12.64 -16.87 -14.34
C LEU A 328 11.13 -16.94 -14.05
N ARG A 329 10.73 -16.89 -12.78
CA ARG A 329 9.30 -16.83 -12.40
C ARG A 329 8.62 -15.59 -12.97
N PHE A 330 9.27 -14.44 -12.90
CA PHE A 330 8.72 -13.19 -13.42
C PHE A 330 8.59 -13.22 -14.96
N LEU A 331 9.58 -13.76 -15.66
CA LEU A 331 9.50 -13.94 -17.12
C LEU A 331 8.39 -14.93 -17.54
N ASP A 332 8.14 -15.96 -16.72
CA ASP A 332 7.04 -16.91 -16.94
C ASP A 332 5.68 -16.25 -16.72
N ILE A 333 5.56 -15.39 -15.72
CA ILE A 333 4.37 -14.55 -15.51
C ILE A 333 4.15 -13.63 -16.73
N LEU A 334 5.18 -12.94 -17.20
CA LEU A 334 5.10 -12.06 -18.36
C LEU A 334 4.85 -12.80 -19.69
N ALA A 335 5.13 -14.11 -19.76
CA ALA A 335 4.82 -14.93 -20.93
C ALA A 335 3.33 -14.89 -21.30
N SER A 336 2.45 -14.77 -20.31
CA SER A 336 1.00 -14.66 -20.51
C SER A 336 0.59 -13.42 -21.32
N PHE A 337 1.38 -12.34 -21.27
CA PHE A 337 1.14 -11.09 -22.01
C PHE A 337 1.91 -10.99 -23.33
N ARG A 338 2.64 -12.04 -23.72
CA ARG A 338 3.44 -12.09 -24.97
C ARG A 338 2.75 -12.84 -26.11
N THR A 339 1.47 -13.18 -25.99
CA THR A 339 0.71 -13.84 -27.05
C THR A 339 0.53 -12.92 -28.28
N SER A 340 0.28 -13.51 -29.46
CA SER A 340 0.22 -12.78 -30.74
C SER A 340 -0.85 -11.67 -30.80
N ASP A 341 -1.87 -11.73 -29.93
CA ASP A 341 -2.95 -10.75 -29.84
C ASP A 341 -2.73 -9.67 -28.77
N SER A 342 -1.62 -9.73 -28.02
CA SER A 342 -1.34 -8.74 -26.98
C SER A 342 -0.97 -7.35 -27.54
N ASN A 343 -1.07 -6.33 -26.70
CA ASN A 343 -0.65 -4.96 -26.99
C ASN A 343 0.65 -4.59 -26.26
N MET A 344 1.40 -5.58 -25.74
CA MET A 344 2.63 -5.36 -24.98
C MET A 344 3.86 -5.37 -25.89
N ARG A 345 4.79 -4.43 -25.64
CA ARG A 345 6.16 -4.48 -26.16
C ARG A 345 7.16 -4.52 -25.02
N LEU A 346 8.01 -5.53 -25.03
CA LEU A 346 9.00 -5.77 -23.98
C LEU A 346 10.39 -5.37 -24.47
N PHE A 347 11.08 -4.54 -23.70
CA PHE A 347 12.51 -4.29 -23.81
C PHE A 347 13.19 -4.84 -22.57
N ALA A 348 14.23 -5.65 -22.72
CA ALA A 348 14.95 -6.23 -21.58
C ALA A 348 16.45 -6.23 -21.78
N THR A 349 17.21 -5.84 -20.76
CA THR A 349 18.67 -5.94 -20.73
C THR A 349 19.13 -6.99 -19.71
N SER A 350 20.23 -7.69 -20.02
CA SER A 350 20.85 -8.64 -19.10
C SER A 350 22.31 -8.95 -19.47
N ARG A 351 23.04 -9.67 -18.62
CA ARG A 351 24.25 -10.41 -19.00
C ARG A 351 23.91 -11.63 -19.88
N PHE A 352 24.96 -12.28 -20.39
CA PHE A 352 24.85 -13.54 -21.11
C PHE A 352 24.60 -14.71 -20.14
N ILE A 353 23.37 -14.79 -19.59
CA ILE A 353 22.93 -15.89 -18.73
C ILE A 353 22.10 -16.88 -19.56
N PRO A 354 22.54 -18.14 -19.72
CA PRO A 354 21.89 -19.11 -20.61
C PRO A 354 20.39 -19.31 -20.35
N GLU A 355 19.98 -19.32 -19.09
CA GLU A 355 18.59 -19.54 -18.67
C GLU A 355 17.68 -18.38 -19.08
N ILE A 356 18.12 -17.13 -18.84
CA ILE A 356 17.42 -15.90 -19.26
C ILE A 356 17.37 -15.83 -20.78
N MET A 357 18.50 -16.13 -21.44
CA MET A 357 18.60 -16.13 -22.89
C MET A 357 17.60 -17.12 -23.49
N THR A 358 17.53 -18.35 -22.98
CA THR A 358 16.61 -19.38 -23.48
C THR A 358 15.14 -18.96 -23.40
N LYS A 359 14.73 -18.27 -22.33
CA LYS A 359 13.35 -17.78 -22.13
C LYS A 359 12.98 -16.59 -23.02
N LEU A 360 13.95 -15.78 -23.45
CA LEU A 360 13.71 -14.56 -24.23
C LEU A 360 14.04 -14.74 -25.73
N HIS A 361 15.01 -15.58 -26.10
CA HIS A 361 15.53 -15.68 -27.49
C HIS A 361 14.50 -16.21 -28.49
N THR A 362 13.56 -17.04 -28.05
CA THR A 362 12.58 -17.68 -28.93
C THR A 362 11.65 -16.68 -29.62
N ASP A 363 11.43 -15.49 -29.02
CA ASP A 363 10.52 -14.46 -29.54
C ASP A 363 11.08 -13.03 -29.47
N ALA A 364 12.41 -12.86 -29.33
CA ALA A 364 13.04 -11.53 -29.23
C ALA A 364 13.89 -11.15 -30.44
N VAL A 365 13.88 -9.87 -30.81
CA VAL A 365 14.98 -9.25 -31.57
C VAL A 365 16.16 -9.13 -30.62
N VAL A 366 17.28 -9.79 -30.94
CA VAL A 366 18.46 -9.78 -30.08
C VAL A 366 19.48 -8.78 -30.61
N LYS A 367 19.85 -7.80 -29.77
CA LYS A 367 20.89 -6.82 -30.12
C LYS A 367 21.89 -6.70 -28.97
N GLU A 368 23.12 -7.12 -29.20
CA GLU A 368 24.16 -7.04 -28.19
C GLU A 368 24.50 -5.57 -27.88
N ILE A 369 24.56 -5.23 -26.58
CA ILE A 369 25.02 -3.93 -26.10
C ILE A 369 26.52 -4.03 -25.79
N ARG A 370 27.30 -3.20 -26.48
CA ARG A 370 28.71 -2.91 -26.20
C ARG A 370 28.90 -1.40 -26.15
N GLY A 371 29.84 -0.95 -25.33
CA GLY A 371 30.29 0.45 -25.30
C GLY A 371 30.86 0.84 -26.66
N GLN A 372 30.12 1.64 -27.42
CA GLN A 372 30.55 2.07 -28.75
C GLN A 372 31.72 3.03 -28.63
N LYS A 373 32.70 2.90 -29.54
CA LYS A 373 33.87 3.78 -29.57
C LYS A 373 33.47 5.26 -29.64
N SER A 374 32.44 5.60 -30.43
CA SER A 374 31.91 6.96 -30.55
C SER A 374 31.38 7.52 -29.22
N ASP A 375 30.65 6.71 -28.45
CA ASP A 375 30.08 7.14 -27.17
C ASP A 375 31.16 7.28 -26.10
N ILE A 376 32.15 6.37 -26.08
CA ILE A 376 33.32 6.46 -25.20
C ILE A 376 34.14 7.71 -25.53
N THR A 377 34.41 7.96 -26.82
CA THR A 377 35.15 9.15 -27.26
C THR A 377 34.45 10.43 -26.83
N ARG A 378 33.13 10.54 -27.03
CA ARG A 378 32.35 11.71 -26.60
C ARG A 378 32.44 11.96 -25.09
N TYR A 379 32.34 10.89 -24.30
CA TYR A 379 32.51 10.98 -22.84
C TYR A 379 33.92 11.43 -22.45
N LEU A 380 34.95 10.89 -23.10
CA LEU A 380 36.33 11.27 -22.82
C LEU A 380 36.56 12.74 -23.19
N GLU A 381 36.11 13.20 -24.35
CA GLU A 381 36.21 14.59 -24.80
C GLU A 381 35.57 15.56 -23.79
N ALA A 382 34.36 15.27 -23.33
CA ALA A 382 33.65 16.06 -22.32
C ALA A 382 34.38 16.11 -20.96
N SER A 383 35.18 15.08 -20.66
CA SER A 383 35.85 14.91 -19.37
C SER A 383 37.34 15.31 -19.37
N MET A 384 37.86 15.84 -20.48
CA MET A 384 39.30 16.20 -20.59
C MET A 384 39.70 17.36 -19.68
N ASP A 385 38.76 18.25 -19.35
CA ASP A 385 38.99 19.39 -18.46
C ASP A 385 39.28 18.96 -17.01
N GLU A 386 38.94 17.72 -16.65
CA GLU A 386 39.25 17.15 -15.33
C GLU A 386 40.71 16.71 -15.19
N LEU A 387 41.46 16.62 -16.31
CA LEU A 387 42.87 16.23 -16.31
C LEU A 387 43.78 17.45 -16.06
N PRO A 388 45.03 17.23 -15.62
CA PRO A 388 45.98 18.32 -15.41
C PRO A 388 46.13 19.21 -16.65
N SER A 389 46.19 20.54 -16.44
CA SER A 389 46.20 21.53 -17.53
C SER A 389 47.32 21.38 -18.58
N PHE A 390 48.39 20.63 -18.29
CA PHE A 390 49.41 20.32 -19.29
C PHE A 390 48.92 19.32 -20.36
N VAL A 391 47.87 18.56 -20.06
CA VAL A 391 47.20 17.66 -21.00
C VAL A 391 46.35 18.46 -21.97
N THR A 392 45.47 19.33 -21.48
CA THR A 392 44.58 20.16 -22.32
C THR A 392 45.35 21.13 -23.23
N ARG A 393 46.56 21.54 -22.83
CA ARG A 393 47.47 22.36 -23.67
C ARG A 393 48.12 21.60 -24.82
N ASN A 394 48.07 20.26 -24.83
CA ASN A 394 48.71 19.42 -25.84
C ASN A 394 47.67 18.57 -26.58
N PRO A 395 47.15 19.02 -27.74
CA PRO A 395 46.13 18.31 -28.51
C PRO A 395 46.55 16.89 -28.92
N ASP A 396 47.84 16.69 -29.23
CA ASP A 396 48.35 15.36 -29.60
C ASP A 396 48.24 14.39 -28.42
N LEU A 397 48.54 14.87 -27.20
CA LEU A 397 48.43 14.05 -25.99
C LEU A 397 46.96 13.74 -25.63
N VAL A 398 46.05 14.70 -25.84
CA VAL A 398 44.61 14.46 -25.69
C VAL A 398 44.15 13.35 -26.63
N GLN A 399 44.56 13.42 -27.90
CA GLN A 399 44.21 12.40 -28.88
C GLN A 399 44.84 11.04 -28.57
N GLU A 400 46.10 11.00 -28.10
CA GLU A 400 46.75 9.77 -27.62
C GLU A 400 45.97 9.13 -26.46
N ILE A 401 45.48 9.93 -25.51
CA ILE A 401 44.68 9.45 -24.37
C ILE A 401 43.33 8.89 -24.85
N ILE A 402 42.61 9.65 -25.68
CA ILE A 402 41.29 9.24 -26.19
C ILE A 402 41.40 7.92 -26.95
N VAL A 403 42.32 7.82 -27.90
CA VAL A 403 42.52 6.59 -28.68
C VAL A 403 42.97 5.44 -27.79
N GLY A 404 43.97 5.66 -26.93
CA GLY A 404 44.51 4.63 -26.05
C GLY A 404 43.48 4.06 -25.08
N ILE A 405 42.65 4.90 -24.46
CA ILE A 405 41.58 4.45 -23.55
C ILE A 405 40.45 3.80 -24.33
N THR A 406 40.04 4.37 -25.48
CA THR A 406 38.94 3.82 -26.29
C THR A 406 39.29 2.41 -26.80
N ASP A 407 40.53 2.17 -27.20
CA ASP A 407 40.98 0.85 -27.61
C ASP A 407 41.14 -0.12 -26.43
N ALA A 408 41.61 0.36 -25.27
CA ALA A 408 41.73 -0.46 -24.06
C ALA A 408 40.38 -0.85 -23.43
N ALA A 409 39.33 -0.06 -23.66
CA ALA A 409 38.00 -0.30 -23.08
C ALA A 409 37.32 -1.57 -23.64
N ASP A 410 37.67 -2.03 -24.84
CA ASP A 410 37.16 -3.26 -25.50
C ASP A 410 35.62 -3.47 -25.35
N GLY A 411 34.84 -2.40 -25.49
CA GLY A 411 33.38 -2.43 -25.37
C GLY A 411 32.83 -2.34 -23.94
N MET A 412 33.68 -2.13 -22.93
CA MET A 412 33.31 -1.89 -21.53
C MET A 412 33.53 -0.41 -21.17
N PHE A 413 32.45 0.37 -21.15
CA PHE A 413 32.48 1.79 -20.81
C PHE A 413 33.05 2.07 -19.41
N LEU A 414 32.82 1.15 -18.47
CA LEU A 414 33.38 1.26 -17.12
C LEU A 414 34.91 1.33 -17.09
N LEU A 415 35.59 0.57 -17.96
CA LEU A 415 37.06 0.63 -18.06
C LEU A 415 37.52 2.01 -18.53
N ALA A 416 36.81 2.63 -19.47
CA ALA A 416 37.14 3.98 -19.92
C ALA A 416 37.09 4.99 -18.76
N ARG A 417 36.06 4.91 -17.91
CA ARG A 417 35.93 5.77 -16.73
C ARG A 417 37.03 5.51 -15.68
N LEU A 418 37.34 4.25 -15.38
CA LEU A 418 38.39 3.88 -14.43
C LEU A 418 39.80 4.26 -14.93
N SER A 419 40.04 4.13 -16.23
CA SER A 419 41.28 4.56 -16.88
C SER A 419 41.41 6.07 -16.95
N LEU A 420 40.31 6.81 -17.12
CA LEU A 420 40.37 8.27 -17.05
C LEU A 420 40.66 8.74 -15.61
N SER A 421 40.01 8.14 -14.61
CA SER A 421 40.22 8.49 -13.20
C SER A 421 41.66 8.20 -12.74
N SER A 422 42.32 7.17 -13.30
CA SER A 422 43.73 6.87 -13.01
C SER A 422 44.72 7.88 -13.59
N LEU A 423 44.32 8.67 -14.58
CA LEU A 423 45.16 9.72 -15.17
C LEU A 423 45.11 11.04 -14.38
N LYS A 424 44.03 11.32 -13.64
CA LYS A 424 43.86 12.57 -12.86
C LYS A 424 45.04 12.85 -11.90
N GLY A 425 45.60 11.81 -11.29
CA GLY A 425 46.69 11.92 -10.32
C GLY A 425 48.12 11.94 -10.91
N ARG A 426 48.28 11.93 -12.24
CA ARG A 426 49.60 11.86 -12.89
C ARG A 426 50.16 13.24 -13.19
N SER A 427 51.38 13.52 -12.74
CA SER A 427 52.00 14.85 -12.85
C SER A 427 52.86 15.03 -14.09
N THR A 428 53.19 13.98 -14.84
CA THR A 428 54.06 14.07 -16.02
C THR A 428 53.49 13.36 -17.25
N VAL A 429 53.82 13.89 -18.44
CA VAL A 429 53.47 13.29 -19.75
C VAL A 429 54.05 11.87 -19.88
N ARG A 430 55.24 11.62 -19.29
CA ARG A 430 55.87 10.29 -19.30
C ARG A 430 55.02 9.28 -18.53
N ASP A 431 54.48 9.68 -17.38
CA ASP A 431 53.66 8.79 -16.56
C ASP A 431 52.33 8.45 -17.24
N ILE A 432 51.72 9.44 -17.91
CA ILE A 432 50.52 9.22 -18.73
C ILE A 432 50.81 8.22 -19.85
N ARG A 433 51.85 8.45 -20.67
CA ARG A 433 52.21 7.54 -21.77
C ARG A 433 52.61 6.15 -21.29
N SER A 434 53.28 6.04 -20.15
CA SER A 434 53.61 4.75 -19.51
C SER A 434 52.34 3.99 -19.09
N HIS A 435 51.36 4.70 -18.51
CA HIS A 435 50.07 4.12 -18.14
C HIS A 435 49.29 3.64 -19.36
N LEU A 436 49.21 4.46 -20.42
CA LEU A 436 48.54 4.09 -21.68
C LEU A 436 49.19 2.84 -22.31
N LYS A 437 50.53 2.74 -22.32
CA LYS A 437 51.22 1.53 -22.79
C LYS A 437 50.87 0.31 -21.93
N GLY A 438 50.84 0.44 -20.61
CA GLY A 438 50.49 -0.64 -19.69
C GLY A 438 49.03 -1.12 -19.80
N LEU A 439 48.13 -0.28 -20.32
CA LEU A 439 46.74 -0.63 -20.64
C LEU A 439 46.65 -1.45 -21.94
N ILE A 440 47.53 -1.19 -22.91
CA ILE A 440 47.56 -1.86 -24.22
C ILE A 440 48.31 -3.20 -24.15
N ASP A 441 49.38 -3.28 -23.35
CA ASP A 441 50.25 -4.48 -23.21
C ASP A 441 49.73 -5.51 -22.16
N GLY A 442 48.71 -5.14 -21.37
CA GLY A 442 48.17 -5.97 -20.29
C GLY A 442 46.94 -6.76 -20.71
N SER A 443 46.99 -8.08 -20.56
CA SER A 443 45.88 -9.02 -20.75
C SER A 443 44.52 -8.45 -20.28
N LYS A 444 43.54 -8.56 -21.17
CA LYS A 444 42.12 -8.17 -21.10
C LYS A 444 41.38 -8.66 -19.84
N SER A 445 41.74 -8.19 -18.65
CA SER A 445 40.98 -8.42 -17.42
C SER A 445 40.75 -7.11 -16.68
N TYR A 446 39.48 -6.79 -16.49
CA TYR A 446 39.01 -5.68 -15.64
C TYR A 446 39.52 -5.81 -14.19
N ASP A 447 39.89 -7.02 -13.76
CA ASP A 447 40.52 -7.25 -12.45
C ASP A 447 41.82 -6.46 -12.28
N LYS A 448 42.62 -6.31 -13.35
CA LYS A 448 43.85 -5.52 -13.30
C LYS A 448 43.55 -4.03 -13.08
N ALA A 449 42.44 -3.52 -13.62
CA ALA A 449 42.01 -2.15 -13.39
C ALA A 449 41.60 -1.93 -11.92
N TYR A 450 40.91 -2.91 -11.32
CA TYR A 450 40.56 -2.89 -9.90
C TYR A 450 41.78 -3.07 -8.98
N ASP A 451 42.68 -4.01 -9.28
CA ASP A 451 43.95 -4.16 -8.57
C ASP A 451 44.77 -2.86 -8.59
N ASN A 452 44.83 -2.18 -9.74
CA ASN A 452 45.49 -0.87 -9.86
C ASN A 452 44.76 0.23 -9.07
N ALA A 453 43.43 0.17 -8.94
CA ALA A 453 42.68 1.09 -8.08
C ALA A 453 42.99 0.84 -6.60
N MET A 454 43.01 -0.42 -6.17
CA MET A 454 43.39 -0.80 -4.80
C MET A 454 44.85 -0.47 -4.49
N GLN A 455 45.77 -0.65 -5.43
CA GLN A 455 47.16 -0.22 -5.27
C GLN A 455 47.30 1.30 -5.10
N ARG A 456 46.45 2.09 -5.76
CA ARG A 456 46.41 3.54 -5.55
C ARG A 456 45.92 3.88 -4.14
N ILE A 457 44.89 3.20 -3.65
CA ILE A 457 44.45 3.31 -2.26
C ILE A 457 45.58 2.94 -1.30
N ASP A 458 46.31 1.85 -1.58
CA ASP A 458 47.44 1.40 -0.77
C ASP A 458 48.64 2.33 -0.78
N SER A 459 48.76 3.21 -1.78
CA SER A 459 49.81 4.22 -1.89
C SER A 459 49.49 5.53 -1.15
N GLN A 460 48.25 5.70 -0.67
CA GLN A 460 47.87 6.83 0.18
C GLN A 460 48.53 6.71 1.56
N ASN A 461 48.44 7.76 2.38
CA ASN A 461 48.94 7.68 3.75
C ASN A 461 48.15 6.63 4.56
N THR A 462 48.70 6.19 5.70
CA THR A 462 48.14 5.07 6.48
C THR A 462 46.69 5.31 6.88
N ASP A 463 46.36 6.50 7.36
CA ASP A 463 45.03 6.83 7.85
C ASP A 463 44.00 6.87 6.71
N GLN A 464 44.36 7.53 5.60
CA GLN A 464 43.54 7.60 4.38
C GLN A 464 43.29 6.21 3.78
N LYS A 465 44.33 5.38 3.73
CA LYS A 465 44.25 4.01 3.24
C LYS A 465 43.30 3.18 4.11
N ASN A 466 43.41 3.29 5.42
CA ASN A 466 42.58 2.54 6.36
C ASN A 466 41.11 2.97 6.23
N LEU A 467 40.83 4.28 6.22
CA LEU A 467 39.48 4.82 6.04
C LEU A 467 38.86 4.40 4.69
N ALA A 468 39.63 4.47 3.59
CA ALA A 468 39.15 4.03 2.28
C ALA A 468 38.80 2.53 2.25
N ARG A 469 39.62 1.69 2.90
CA ARG A 469 39.35 0.24 3.00
C ARG A 469 38.14 -0.05 3.87
N GLU A 470 37.94 0.71 4.94
CA GLU A 470 36.78 0.57 5.81
C GLU A 470 35.48 1.00 5.12
N VAL A 471 35.51 2.10 4.38
CA VAL A 471 34.37 2.50 3.52
C VAL A 471 34.01 1.39 2.54
N LEU A 472 35.01 0.84 1.84
CA LEU A 472 34.79 -0.22 0.87
C LEU A 472 34.30 -1.52 1.52
N SER A 473 34.77 -1.86 2.72
CA SER A 473 34.31 -3.04 3.45
C SER A 473 32.85 -2.89 3.88
N TRP A 474 32.43 -1.73 4.39
CA TRP A 474 31.03 -1.48 4.75
C TRP A 474 30.11 -1.54 3.53
N ILE A 475 30.47 -0.92 2.40
CA ILE A 475 29.63 -0.93 1.21
C ILE A 475 29.52 -2.35 0.62
N THR A 476 30.59 -3.14 0.71
CA THR A 476 30.64 -4.50 0.11
C THR A 476 29.99 -5.54 1.02
N CYS A 477 30.31 -5.55 2.31
CA CYS A 477 29.97 -6.63 3.24
C CYS A 477 28.69 -6.37 4.04
N ALA A 478 28.11 -5.17 3.98
CA ALA A 478 26.84 -4.90 4.65
C ALA A 478 25.70 -5.78 4.12
N ARG A 479 24.81 -6.21 5.01
CA ARG A 479 23.68 -7.11 4.69
C ARG A 479 22.62 -6.46 3.80
N ARG A 480 22.57 -5.14 3.80
CA ARG A 480 21.81 -4.30 2.90
C ARG A 480 22.61 -3.03 2.60
N PRO A 481 22.30 -2.30 1.52
CA PRO A 481 22.88 -0.98 1.28
C PRO A 481 22.63 -0.07 2.48
N LEU A 482 23.69 0.61 2.90
CA LEU A 482 23.62 1.67 3.89
C LEU A 482 23.27 2.98 3.21
N THR A 483 22.45 3.79 3.88
CA THR A 483 22.35 5.21 3.53
C THR A 483 23.66 5.92 3.85
N THR A 484 23.88 7.07 3.25
CA THR A 484 25.08 7.87 3.50
C THR A 484 25.20 8.22 5.00
N ALA A 485 24.10 8.62 5.64
CA ALA A 485 24.09 8.93 7.08
C ALA A 485 24.42 7.71 7.95
N GLU A 486 23.88 6.53 7.59
CA GLU A 486 24.20 5.27 8.28
C GLU A 486 25.68 4.90 8.17
N LEU A 487 26.27 5.02 6.98
CA LEU A 487 27.69 4.74 6.77
C LEU A 487 28.57 5.72 7.54
N LEU A 488 28.28 7.01 7.47
CA LEU A 488 29.05 8.04 8.18
C LEU A 488 29.05 7.81 9.69
N HIS A 489 27.89 7.44 10.26
CA HIS A 489 27.81 7.05 11.66
C HIS A 489 28.56 5.76 11.97
N ALA A 490 28.58 4.77 11.06
CA ALA A 490 29.36 3.56 11.27
C ALA A 490 30.87 3.83 11.29
N LEU A 491 31.35 4.75 10.44
CA LEU A 491 32.77 5.12 10.34
C LEU A 491 33.26 6.01 11.48
N ALA A 492 32.36 6.73 12.15
CA ALA A 492 32.70 7.64 13.25
C ALA A 492 32.84 6.96 14.62
N VAL A 493 32.66 5.65 14.69
CA VAL A 493 32.57 4.89 15.95
C VAL A 493 33.89 4.20 16.23
N ASP A 494 34.51 4.57 17.34
CA ASP A 494 35.71 3.92 17.85
C ASP A 494 35.37 2.90 18.95
N LEU A 495 36.23 1.87 19.05
CA LEU A 495 36.08 0.83 20.06
C LEU A 495 36.19 1.41 21.47
N GLY A 496 35.09 1.33 22.23
CA GLY A 496 35.01 1.82 23.61
C GLY A 496 34.22 3.11 23.77
N ASP A 497 33.74 3.71 22.67
CA ASP A 497 32.90 4.89 22.72
C ASP A 497 31.61 4.69 23.51
N SER A 498 31.26 5.69 24.31
CA SER A 498 30.01 5.72 25.07
C SER A 498 28.89 6.47 24.36
N ASN A 499 29.20 7.34 23.40
CA ASN A 499 28.28 8.08 22.53
C ASN A 499 28.95 8.35 21.18
N ILE A 500 28.17 8.79 20.18
CA ILE A 500 28.71 9.20 18.89
C ILE A 500 29.51 10.49 19.04
N ASP A 501 30.74 10.49 18.51
CA ASP A 501 31.53 11.71 18.38
C ASP A 501 31.20 12.39 17.05
N GLU A 502 30.46 13.50 17.11
CA GLU A 502 30.12 14.29 15.93
C GLU A 502 31.35 14.89 15.24
N GLU A 503 32.46 15.11 15.96
CA GLU A 503 33.71 15.62 15.40
C GLU A 503 34.49 14.55 14.62
N ASN A 504 34.20 13.27 14.86
CA ASN A 504 34.82 12.14 14.17
C ASN A 504 34.05 11.73 12.90
N ILE A 505 32.93 12.38 12.57
CA ILE A 505 32.16 12.08 11.37
C ILE A 505 32.95 12.53 10.13
N PRO A 506 33.36 11.61 9.24
CA PRO A 506 34.18 11.96 8.08
C PRO A 506 33.38 12.77 7.05
N ASP A 507 34.04 13.70 6.38
CA ASP A 507 33.44 14.45 5.27
C ASP A 507 33.16 13.53 4.07
N LEU A 508 31.95 13.64 3.51
CA LEU A 508 31.50 12.79 2.40
C LEU A 508 32.32 13.00 1.13
N ASP A 509 32.62 14.25 0.79
CA ASP A 509 33.37 14.58 -0.43
C ASP A 509 34.83 14.10 -0.28
N PHE A 510 35.38 14.14 0.93
CA PHE A 510 36.65 13.50 1.27
C PHE A 510 36.62 11.98 1.09
N ILE A 511 35.60 11.27 1.59
CA ILE A 511 35.45 9.81 1.38
C ILE A 511 35.43 9.45 -0.11
N LEU A 512 34.68 10.20 -0.91
CA LEU A 512 34.59 9.97 -2.36
C LEU A 512 35.94 10.18 -3.06
N PHE A 513 36.71 11.16 -2.60
CA PHE A 513 38.07 11.39 -3.06
C PHE A 513 39.00 10.20 -2.72
N LEU A 514 38.95 9.70 -1.47
CA LEU A 514 39.81 8.59 -1.02
C LEU A 514 39.56 7.28 -1.77
N CYS A 515 38.30 6.99 -2.14
CA CYS A 515 37.91 5.75 -2.79
C CYS A 515 38.26 5.69 -4.30
N VAL A 516 38.98 6.69 -4.84
CA VAL A 516 39.55 6.71 -6.20
C VAL A 516 38.55 6.36 -7.31
N GLY A 517 37.30 6.82 -7.16
CA GLY A 517 36.23 6.57 -8.13
C GLY A 517 35.77 5.11 -8.18
N LEU A 518 35.86 4.37 -7.07
CA LEU A 518 35.21 3.07 -6.84
C LEU A 518 33.84 3.20 -6.12
N VAL A 519 33.56 4.36 -5.54
CA VAL A 519 32.32 4.67 -4.83
C VAL A 519 31.61 5.86 -5.48
N VAL A 520 30.28 5.81 -5.51
CA VAL A 520 29.39 6.90 -5.96
C VAL A 520 28.27 7.11 -4.95
N VAL A 521 27.80 8.35 -4.87
CA VAL A 521 26.65 8.74 -4.06
C VAL A 521 25.50 9.09 -4.98
N THR A 522 24.30 8.65 -4.61
CA THR A 522 23.08 8.67 -5.45
C THR A 522 21.87 9.14 -4.66
N GLY A 523 20.86 9.67 -5.37
CA GLY A 523 19.62 10.27 -4.82
C GLY A 523 19.85 11.31 -3.73
N ASP A 524 19.90 12.60 -4.04
CA ASP A 524 20.05 13.71 -3.06
C ASP A 524 21.04 13.46 -1.89
N ARG A 525 22.14 12.74 -2.18
CA ARG A 525 23.16 12.30 -1.22
C ARG A 525 22.71 11.33 -0.13
N THR A 526 21.62 10.59 -0.35
CA THR A 526 21.03 9.65 0.61
C THR A 526 21.57 8.23 0.53
N ALA A 527 22.04 7.77 -0.64
CA ALA A 527 22.53 6.41 -0.82
C ALA A 527 23.97 6.39 -1.35
N ILE A 528 24.83 5.59 -0.72
CA ILE A 528 26.22 5.37 -1.14
C ILE A 528 26.39 3.94 -1.67
N ARG A 529 27.05 3.80 -2.82
CA ARG A 529 27.20 2.50 -3.49
C ARG A 529 28.50 2.38 -4.26
N LEU A 530 28.89 1.15 -4.57
CA LEU A 530 29.95 0.90 -5.53
C LEU A 530 29.53 1.40 -6.92
N VAL A 531 30.52 1.86 -7.67
CA VAL A 531 30.38 2.47 -9.00
C VAL A 531 29.69 1.55 -10.02
N HIS A 532 29.80 0.24 -9.84
CA HIS A 532 29.21 -0.76 -10.71
C HIS A 532 29.17 -2.12 -10.02
N TYR A 533 28.23 -3.00 -10.40
CA TYR A 533 28.13 -4.36 -9.85
C TYR A 533 29.42 -5.17 -10.02
N THR A 534 30.16 -5.01 -11.12
CA THR A 534 31.44 -5.74 -11.31
C THR A 534 32.46 -5.41 -10.24
N THR A 535 32.36 -4.23 -9.62
CA THR A 535 33.19 -3.85 -8.49
C THR A 535 32.80 -4.66 -7.25
N GLN A 536 31.50 -4.88 -7.02
CA GLN A 536 31.00 -5.77 -5.96
C GLN A 536 31.49 -7.19 -6.18
N GLU A 537 31.30 -7.75 -7.38
CA GLU A 537 31.72 -9.12 -7.74
C GLU A 537 33.23 -9.33 -7.54
N TYR A 538 34.04 -8.33 -7.94
CA TYR A 538 35.49 -8.34 -7.70
C TYR A 538 35.80 -8.40 -6.20
N PHE A 539 35.18 -7.53 -5.40
CA PHE A 539 35.43 -7.46 -3.97
C PHE A 539 34.90 -8.66 -3.21
N GLU A 540 33.75 -9.23 -3.57
CA GLU A 540 33.25 -10.47 -2.98
C GLU A 540 34.24 -11.63 -3.20
N ARG A 541 34.74 -11.78 -4.44
CA ARG A 541 35.73 -12.82 -4.78
C ARG A 541 37.09 -12.60 -4.10
N THR A 542 37.47 -11.33 -3.88
CA THR A 542 38.76 -10.96 -3.29
C THR A 542 38.65 -10.46 -1.84
N SER A 543 37.53 -10.71 -1.18
CA SER A 543 37.22 -10.15 0.14
C SER A 543 38.23 -10.59 1.19
N SER A 544 38.67 -11.84 1.15
CA SER A 544 39.70 -12.36 2.06
C SER A 544 41.06 -11.67 1.89
N ARG A 545 41.36 -11.13 0.70
CA ARG A 545 42.60 -10.40 0.43
C ARG A 545 42.52 -8.94 0.89
N TRP A 546 41.39 -8.28 0.62
CA TRP A 546 41.26 -6.84 0.85
C TRP A 546 40.62 -6.48 2.19
N PHE A 547 39.70 -7.30 2.68
CA PHE A 547 38.91 -7.05 3.89
C PHE A 547 38.85 -8.30 4.82
N PRO A 548 40.02 -8.83 5.25
CA PRO A 548 40.05 -10.04 6.08
C PRO A 548 39.32 -9.88 7.42
N ASP A 549 39.34 -8.69 8.01
CA ASP A 549 38.74 -8.40 9.32
C ASP A 549 37.38 -7.69 9.22
N ALA A 550 36.73 -7.67 8.04
CA ALA A 550 35.51 -6.91 7.81
C ALA A 550 34.40 -7.24 8.80
N ASP A 551 34.04 -8.52 8.92
CA ASP A 551 32.96 -8.96 9.82
C ASP A 551 33.29 -8.62 11.28
N LYS A 552 34.56 -8.78 11.69
CA LYS A 552 35.00 -8.43 13.04
C LYS A 552 34.80 -6.94 13.33
N THR A 553 35.29 -6.07 12.45
CA THR A 553 35.13 -4.61 12.60
C THR A 553 33.66 -4.24 12.60
N MET A 554 32.87 -4.76 11.66
CA MET A 554 31.44 -4.45 11.56
C MET A 554 30.66 -4.90 12.80
N ALA A 555 30.94 -6.09 13.33
CA ALA A 555 30.31 -6.58 14.56
C ALA A 555 30.67 -5.70 15.75
N ALA A 556 31.96 -5.38 15.91
CA ALA A 556 32.46 -4.50 16.96
C ALA A 556 31.81 -3.11 16.90
N THR A 557 31.82 -2.46 15.73
CA THR A 557 31.17 -1.16 15.51
C THR A 557 29.68 -1.22 15.83
N CYS A 558 28.94 -2.22 15.32
CA CYS A 558 27.52 -2.34 15.59
C CYS A 558 27.24 -2.52 17.09
N LEU A 559 28.00 -3.38 17.76
CA LEU A 559 27.86 -3.67 19.19
C LEU A 559 28.19 -2.47 20.07
N THR A 560 29.25 -1.73 19.75
CA THR A 560 29.60 -0.47 20.42
C THR A 560 28.49 0.56 20.22
N TYR A 561 28.01 0.73 18.99
CA TYR A 561 26.96 1.68 18.65
C TYR A 561 25.67 1.43 19.43
N ILE A 562 25.12 0.20 19.39
CA ILE A 562 23.90 -0.12 20.14
C ILE A 562 24.11 -0.12 21.67
N SER A 563 25.37 -0.05 22.11
CA SER A 563 25.77 0.02 23.51
C SER A 563 25.99 1.45 24.02
N PHE A 564 25.69 2.49 23.25
CA PHE A 564 25.80 3.87 23.72
C PHE A 564 24.90 4.20 24.93
N GLU A 565 25.33 5.17 25.72
CA GLU A 565 24.61 5.67 26.91
C GLU A 565 23.25 6.29 26.54
N ALA A 566 23.14 6.89 25.35
CA ALA A 566 21.88 7.39 24.81
C ALA A 566 20.74 6.34 24.83
N PHE A 567 21.07 5.06 24.71
CA PHE A 567 20.10 3.95 24.70
C PHE A 567 19.83 3.34 26.08
N GLN A 568 20.41 3.88 27.15
CA GLN A 568 20.17 3.44 28.53
C GLN A 568 18.72 3.68 28.99
N SER A 569 18.00 4.57 28.31
CA SER A 569 16.56 4.82 28.51
C SER A 569 15.66 3.65 28.08
N GLY A 570 16.17 2.72 27.28
CA GLY A 570 15.42 1.54 26.81
C GLY A 570 14.37 1.87 25.76
N ILE A 571 13.15 1.36 25.94
CA ILE A 571 12.04 1.49 24.98
C ILE A 571 11.54 2.95 24.93
N CYS A 572 11.45 3.53 23.73
CA CYS A 572 10.76 4.80 23.52
C CYS A 572 9.24 4.62 23.69
N LEU A 573 8.59 5.49 24.46
CA LEU A 573 7.18 5.32 24.79
C LEU A 573 6.26 5.93 23.75
N THR A 574 6.72 6.87 22.93
CA THR A 574 5.91 7.49 21.88
C THR A 574 6.55 7.31 20.51
N ASP A 575 5.74 7.33 19.45
CA ASP A 575 6.27 7.28 18.07
C ASP A 575 7.23 8.46 17.82
N SER A 576 6.93 9.65 18.34
CA SER A 576 7.79 10.84 18.19
C SER A 576 9.15 10.70 18.88
N GLU A 577 9.21 10.10 20.08
CA GLU A 577 10.48 9.82 20.76
C GLU A 577 11.31 8.80 20.00
N PHE A 578 10.64 7.78 19.46
CA PHE A 578 11.31 6.73 18.70
C PHE A 578 11.84 7.27 17.36
N GLU A 579 11.04 8.05 16.63
CA GLU A 579 11.45 8.73 15.41
C GLU A 579 12.62 9.69 15.66
N ALA A 580 12.56 10.51 16.73
CA ALA A 580 13.67 11.38 17.10
C ALA A 580 14.95 10.59 17.43
N ARG A 581 14.85 9.41 18.04
CA ARG A 581 16.01 8.52 18.24
C ARG A 581 16.59 8.05 16.92
N LEU A 582 15.74 7.64 15.97
CA LEU A 582 16.20 7.14 14.66
C LEU A 582 16.81 8.26 13.81
N ASP A 583 16.28 9.48 13.91
CA ASP A 583 16.82 10.64 13.21
C ASP A 583 18.19 11.06 13.78
N ASN A 584 18.37 11.02 15.10
CA ASN A 584 19.64 11.33 15.76
C ASN A 584 20.67 10.19 15.64
N TYR A 585 20.21 8.95 15.48
CA TYR A 585 21.06 7.76 15.34
C TYR A 585 20.66 6.91 14.13
N PRO A 586 20.88 7.38 12.88
CA PRO A 586 20.46 6.68 11.66
C PRO A 586 20.95 5.23 11.57
N PHE A 587 22.16 4.96 12.06
CA PHE A 587 22.77 3.61 12.04
C PHE A 587 22.15 2.62 13.04
N TYR A 588 21.34 3.09 14.00
CA TYR A 588 20.82 2.27 15.11
C TYR A 588 20.01 1.06 14.63
N CYS A 589 19.10 1.27 13.67
CA CYS A 589 18.28 0.21 13.12
C CYS A 589 19.09 -0.86 12.39
N TYR A 590 20.11 -0.44 11.63
CA TYR A 590 20.99 -1.40 10.94
C TYR A 590 21.78 -2.20 11.97
N ALA A 591 22.45 -1.51 12.90
CA ALA A 591 23.29 -2.12 13.92
C ALA A 591 22.50 -3.15 14.75
N ALA A 592 21.30 -2.79 15.24
CA ALA A 592 20.42 -3.67 16.02
C ALA A 592 20.02 -4.96 15.28
N LYS A 593 19.77 -4.88 13.97
CA LYS A 593 19.29 -6.01 13.16
C LYS A 593 20.41 -6.93 12.66
N HIS A 594 21.60 -6.40 12.44
CA HIS A 594 22.63 -7.10 11.66
C HIS A 594 23.92 -7.42 12.41
N TRP A 595 24.16 -6.89 13.61
CA TRP A 595 25.40 -7.15 14.37
C TRP A 595 25.72 -8.64 14.54
N ALA A 596 24.71 -9.47 14.84
CA ALA A 596 24.87 -10.90 15.04
C ALA A 596 25.29 -11.66 13.77
N HIS A 597 25.03 -11.10 12.59
CA HIS A 597 25.43 -11.72 11.32
C HIS A 597 26.91 -11.50 10.99
N HIS A 598 27.55 -10.56 11.68
CA HIS A 598 28.96 -10.22 11.54
C HIS A 598 29.81 -10.82 12.67
N ILE A 599 29.19 -11.45 13.66
CA ILE A 599 29.94 -12.02 14.79
C ILE A 599 30.79 -13.20 14.31
N SER A 600 32.09 -13.13 14.55
CA SER A 600 33.01 -14.25 14.37
C SER A 600 33.07 -15.13 15.62
N GLU A 601 33.64 -16.33 15.50
CA GLU A 601 33.93 -17.22 16.66
C GLU A 601 35.05 -16.66 17.58
N GLU A 602 35.58 -15.46 17.31
CA GLU A 602 36.60 -14.84 18.14
C GLU A 602 36.05 -14.36 19.49
N THR A 603 36.86 -14.45 20.53
CA THR A 603 36.46 -14.13 21.91
C THR A 603 36.11 -12.65 22.11
N ALA A 604 36.81 -11.73 21.44
CA ALA A 604 36.64 -10.29 21.66
C ALA A 604 35.25 -9.75 21.25
N THR A 605 34.72 -10.20 20.11
CA THR A 605 33.38 -9.80 19.63
C THR A 605 32.29 -10.47 20.47
N GLN A 606 32.52 -11.70 20.94
CA GLN A 606 31.64 -12.37 21.90
C GLN A 606 31.58 -11.63 23.25
N ASP A 607 32.70 -11.10 23.76
CA ASP A 607 32.73 -10.31 25.00
C ASP A 607 31.92 -9.01 24.86
N LEU A 608 32.04 -8.29 23.73
CA LEU A 608 31.22 -7.12 23.43
C LEU A 608 29.73 -7.47 23.37
N ALA A 609 29.38 -8.57 22.70
CA ALA A 609 28.00 -9.06 22.64
C ALA A 609 27.45 -9.40 24.03
N MET A 610 28.24 -10.07 24.86
CA MET A 610 27.86 -10.41 26.23
C MET A 610 27.69 -9.16 27.11
N ASN A 611 28.53 -8.14 26.94
CA ASN A 611 28.40 -6.87 27.66
C ASN A 611 27.11 -6.13 27.26
N PHE A 612 26.78 -6.09 25.97
CA PHE A 612 25.51 -5.54 25.49
C PHE A 612 24.31 -6.30 26.08
N LEU A 613 24.33 -7.64 26.01
CA LEU A 613 23.26 -8.51 26.49
C LEU A 613 23.06 -8.47 28.02
N ARG A 614 24.03 -7.94 28.78
CA ARG A 614 23.90 -7.72 30.23
C ARG A 614 23.08 -6.49 30.59
N SER A 615 22.77 -5.60 29.65
CA SER A 615 21.96 -4.40 29.89
C SER A 615 20.53 -4.59 29.38
N PRO A 616 19.54 -4.88 30.26
CA PRO A 616 18.13 -5.00 29.86
C PRO A 616 17.59 -3.81 29.04
N PRO A 617 17.79 -2.53 29.42
CA PRO A 617 17.21 -1.43 28.65
C PRO A 617 17.78 -1.37 27.22
N LYS A 618 19.09 -1.58 27.05
CA LYS A 618 19.72 -1.57 25.71
C LYS A 618 19.21 -2.71 24.83
N VAL A 619 19.01 -3.90 25.42
CA VAL A 619 18.38 -5.04 24.74
C VAL A 619 16.96 -4.70 24.31
N GLU A 620 16.14 -4.15 25.20
CA GLU A 620 14.75 -3.77 24.90
C GLU A 620 14.65 -2.67 23.82
N GLY A 621 15.53 -1.67 23.86
CA GLY A 621 15.61 -0.64 22.82
C GLY A 621 16.01 -1.20 21.45
N SER A 622 16.95 -2.16 21.43
CA SER A 622 17.35 -2.87 20.20
C SER A 622 16.20 -3.73 19.66
N VAL A 623 15.46 -4.42 20.53
CA VAL A 623 14.25 -5.16 20.17
C VAL A 623 13.20 -4.23 19.56
N GLN A 624 13.03 -3.01 20.11
CA GLN A 624 12.16 -2.00 19.50
C GLN A 624 12.61 -1.65 18.08
N ALA A 625 13.90 -1.45 17.84
CA ALA A 625 14.43 -1.19 16.49
C ALA A 625 14.25 -2.38 15.52
N ILE A 626 14.29 -3.61 16.03
CA ILE A 626 14.09 -4.83 15.23
C ILE A 626 12.63 -4.96 14.79
N PHE A 627 11.67 -4.78 15.71
CA PHE A 627 10.26 -5.15 15.49
C PHE A 627 9.30 -3.99 15.22
N ALA A 628 9.64 -2.73 15.56
CA ALA A 628 8.78 -1.60 15.29
C ALA A 628 8.72 -1.30 13.78
N ILE A 629 7.60 -1.66 13.14
CA ILE A 629 7.37 -1.44 11.71
C ILE A 629 6.31 -0.34 11.53
N LYS A 630 6.70 0.77 10.91
CA LYS A 630 5.78 1.86 10.57
C LYS A 630 4.95 1.48 9.33
N ALA A 631 3.73 0.98 9.55
CA ALA A 631 2.79 0.67 8.47
C ALA A 631 1.88 1.88 8.17
N PRO A 632 1.48 2.13 6.90
CA PRO A 632 0.57 3.23 6.54
C PRO A 632 -0.78 3.21 7.26
N SER A 633 -1.22 2.02 7.69
CA SER A 633 -2.47 1.78 8.41
C SER A 633 -2.40 2.11 9.91
N ASN A 634 -1.20 2.32 10.49
CA ASN A 634 -1.04 2.52 11.92
C ASN A 634 -1.50 3.91 12.31
N LYS A 635 -2.63 3.98 13.03
CA LYS A 635 -3.13 5.21 13.66
C LYS A 635 -2.36 5.48 14.96
N GLY A 636 -1.06 5.76 14.86
CA GLY A 636 -0.16 5.98 16.00
C GLY A 636 0.13 4.73 16.85
N ASP A 637 1.11 4.84 17.74
CA ASP A 637 1.62 3.82 18.68
C ASP A 637 2.27 2.60 18.01
N TYR A 638 2.88 2.75 16.83
CA TYR A 638 3.59 1.63 16.17
C TYR A 638 4.84 1.22 16.94
N CYS A 639 5.50 2.16 17.64
CA CYS A 639 6.70 1.86 18.42
C CYS A 639 6.43 0.91 19.60
N ARG A 640 5.15 0.72 19.98
CA ARG A 640 4.69 -0.16 21.06
C ARG A 640 4.23 -1.54 20.58
N GLN A 641 4.12 -1.75 19.27
CA GLN A 641 3.72 -3.03 18.68
C GLN A 641 4.91 -4.01 18.64
N ILE A 642 5.51 -4.26 19.80
CA ILE A 642 6.72 -5.08 19.97
C ILE A 642 6.45 -6.21 20.98
N PRO A 643 7.21 -7.33 20.92
CA PRO A 643 7.15 -8.36 21.94
C PRO A 643 7.47 -7.79 23.34
N LYS A 644 6.72 -8.23 24.37
CA LYS A 644 6.86 -7.73 25.75
C LYS A 644 7.60 -8.74 26.62
N GLY A 645 8.57 -8.28 27.41
CA GLY A 645 9.34 -9.16 28.31
C GLY A 645 10.48 -9.90 27.59
N PHE A 646 10.93 -9.36 26.46
CA PHE A 646 11.98 -9.94 25.64
C PHE A 646 13.34 -9.86 26.35
N THR A 647 13.80 -10.99 26.88
CA THR A 647 15.07 -11.05 27.64
C THR A 647 16.29 -11.21 26.74
N ARG A 648 17.50 -11.07 27.31
CA ARG A 648 18.76 -11.37 26.62
C ARG A 648 18.83 -12.76 25.99
N LEU A 649 18.18 -13.76 26.61
CA LEU A 649 18.13 -15.12 26.05
C LEU A 649 17.18 -15.20 24.85
N HIS A 650 16.06 -14.48 24.87
CA HIS A 650 15.16 -14.36 23.71
C HIS A 650 15.90 -13.72 22.54
N LEU A 651 16.68 -12.65 22.77
CA LEU A 651 17.46 -11.99 21.72
C LEU A 651 18.57 -12.89 21.18
N ALA A 652 19.33 -13.54 22.05
CA ALA A 652 20.38 -14.47 21.62
C ALA A 652 19.80 -15.64 20.80
N ALA A 653 18.62 -16.14 21.20
CA ALA A 653 17.93 -17.21 20.48
C ALA A 653 17.38 -16.75 19.12
N TYR A 654 16.76 -15.57 19.07
CA TYR A 654 16.26 -14.95 17.85
C TYR A 654 17.36 -14.63 16.83
N LEU A 655 18.56 -14.29 17.31
CA LEU A 655 19.72 -13.95 16.47
C LEU A 655 20.62 -15.15 16.13
N GLY A 656 20.34 -16.34 16.70
CA GLY A 656 21.08 -17.56 16.37
C GLY A 656 22.44 -17.70 17.05
N LEU A 657 22.67 -17.02 18.18
CA LEU A 657 23.96 -16.95 18.85
C LEU A 657 24.22 -18.20 19.71
N ALA A 658 24.52 -19.32 19.07
CA ALA A 658 24.63 -20.65 19.68
C ALA A 658 25.53 -20.69 20.94
N ASP A 659 26.73 -20.12 20.89
CA ASP A 659 27.67 -20.17 22.03
C ASP A 659 27.20 -19.31 23.21
N ILE A 660 26.64 -18.14 22.91
CA ILE A 660 26.04 -17.27 23.92
C ILE A 660 24.81 -17.96 24.54
N VAL A 661 23.96 -18.60 23.75
CA VAL A 661 22.81 -19.37 24.25
C VAL A 661 23.29 -20.50 25.16
N ARG A 662 24.30 -21.29 24.75
CA ARG A 662 24.90 -22.33 25.61
C ARG A 662 25.36 -21.74 26.92
N TYR A 663 26.15 -20.66 26.89
CA TYR A 663 26.65 -20.00 28.10
C TYR A 663 25.51 -19.51 29.01
N LEU A 664 24.49 -18.89 28.43
CA LEU A 664 23.35 -18.36 29.18
C LEU A 664 22.51 -19.48 29.81
N ILE A 665 22.28 -20.61 29.12
CA ILE A 665 21.56 -21.76 29.70
C ILE A 665 22.30 -22.33 30.90
N HIS A 666 23.64 -22.41 30.86
CA HIS A 666 24.44 -22.94 31.97
C HIS A 666 24.59 -21.99 33.16
N THR A 667 24.46 -20.68 32.94
CA THR A 667 24.65 -19.65 33.98
C THR A 667 23.34 -19.13 34.59
N SER A 668 22.20 -19.42 33.96
CA SER A 668 20.88 -19.06 34.46
C SER A 668 20.29 -20.24 35.22
N ASP A 669 19.84 -20.04 36.47
CA ASP A 669 18.92 -20.99 37.09
C ASP A 669 17.70 -21.12 36.16
N LEU A 670 17.32 -22.36 35.84
CA LEU A 670 16.36 -22.78 34.79
C LEU A 670 14.93 -22.19 34.88
N SER A 671 14.68 -21.16 35.70
CA SER A 671 13.42 -20.43 35.72
C SER A 671 13.39 -19.32 34.66
N LEU A 672 13.19 -19.71 33.40
CA LEU A 672 12.61 -18.79 32.43
C LEU A 672 11.13 -18.65 32.78
N GLN A 673 10.81 -17.77 33.73
CA GLN A 673 9.43 -17.30 33.89
C GLN A 673 9.09 -16.48 32.65
N THR A 674 8.70 -17.15 31.57
CA THR A 674 7.93 -16.49 30.52
C THR A 674 6.66 -15.99 31.20
N THR A 675 6.42 -14.69 31.12
CA THR A 675 5.06 -14.21 31.38
C THR A 675 4.14 -14.97 30.42
N PRO A 676 2.92 -15.38 30.81
CA PRO A 676 1.98 -16.11 29.96
C PRO A 676 1.64 -15.40 28.63
N SER A 677 2.14 -14.19 28.43
CA SER A 677 1.92 -13.30 27.30
C SER A 677 3.00 -13.33 26.19
N ASP A 678 4.09 -14.09 26.30
CA ASP A 678 5.16 -14.05 25.27
C ASP A 678 5.73 -15.42 24.87
N ARG A 679 6.25 -15.48 23.64
CA ARG A 679 6.90 -16.65 23.04
C ARG A 679 8.24 -16.91 23.72
N SER A 680 8.51 -18.18 24.03
CA SER A 680 9.76 -18.66 24.61
C SER A 680 11.00 -18.41 23.75
N PRO A 681 12.22 -18.47 24.32
CA PRO A 681 13.45 -18.41 23.54
C PRO A 681 13.57 -19.50 22.46
N LEU A 682 13.18 -20.75 22.78
CA LEU A 682 13.18 -21.85 21.82
C LEU A 682 12.15 -21.59 20.69
N GLY A 683 10.97 -21.05 21.01
CA GLY A 683 9.99 -20.61 20.01
C GLY A 683 10.53 -19.50 19.09
N TRP A 684 11.29 -18.53 19.60
CA TRP A 684 11.93 -17.49 18.78
C TRP A 684 13.06 -18.04 17.90
N ALA A 685 13.88 -18.97 18.41
CA ALA A 685 14.89 -19.66 17.60
C ALA A 685 14.25 -20.46 16.46
N ALA A 686 13.13 -21.13 16.74
CA ALA A 686 12.39 -21.89 15.74
C ALA A 686 11.75 -20.99 14.67
N TYR A 687 11.16 -19.87 15.10
CA TYR A 687 10.62 -18.84 14.20
C TYR A 687 11.70 -18.22 13.30
N ALA A 688 12.89 -17.95 13.85
CA ALA A 688 14.01 -17.36 13.12
C ALA A 688 14.80 -18.37 12.25
N GLY A 689 14.62 -19.68 12.47
CA GLY A 689 15.24 -20.73 11.66
C GLY A 689 16.60 -21.22 12.17
N HIS A 690 16.95 -20.94 13.42
CA HIS A 690 18.26 -21.26 13.99
C HIS A 690 18.31 -22.68 14.55
N ALA A 691 18.42 -23.67 13.66
CA ALA A 691 18.43 -25.10 14.02
C ALA A 691 19.49 -25.47 15.07
N SER A 692 20.70 -24.87 15.02
CA SER A 692 21.75 -25.11 16.03
C SER A 692 21.33 -24.68 17.43
N VAL A 693 20.64 -23.55 17.55
CA VAL A 693 20.10 -23.03 18.81
C VAL A 693 18.94 -23.89 19.31
N VAL A 694 18.04 -24.30 18.40
CA VAL A 694 16.95 -25.24 18.72
C VAL A 694 17.52 -26.55 19.28
N ASP A 695 18.55 -27.11 18.65
CA ASP A 695 19.23 -28.33 19.11
C ASP A 695 19.82 -28.17 20.52
N ILE A 696 20.44 -27.02 20.81
CA ILE A 696 20.96 -26.71 22.16
C ILE A 696 19.82 -26.70 23.20
N PHE A 697 18.68 -26.07 22.89
CA PHE A 697 17.55 -26.03 23.82
C PHE A 697 16.98 -27.42 24.09
N LEU A 698 16.76 -28.21 23.04
CA LEU A 698 16.24 -29.58 23.15
C LEU A 698 17.20 -30.52 23.88
N GLY A 699 18.50 -30.45 23.56
CA GLY A 699 19.55 -31.19 24.26
C GLY A 699 19.71 -30.78 25.73
N SER A 700 19.26 -29.57 26.10
CA SER A 700 19.22 -29.08 27.48
C SER A 700 17.90 -29.39 28.21
N GLY A 701 17.00 -30.17 27.60
CA GLY A 701 15.75 -30.61 28.23
C GLY A 701 14.59 -29.60 28.20
N HIS A 702 14.64 -28.59 27.33
CA HIS A 702 13.49 -27.69 27.11
C HIS A 702 12.36 -28.43 26.40
N ASP A 703 11.11 -28.10 26.75
CA ASP A 703 9.93 -28.75 26.20
C ASP A 703 9.70 -28.33 24.73
N PRO A 704 9.75 -29.25 23.75
CA PRO A 704 9.45 -28.94 22.34
C PRO A 704 7.99 -28.58 22.08
N TYR A 705 7.08 -28.81 23.04
CA TYR A 705 5.66 -28.52 22.96
C TYR A 705 5.24 -27.27 23.73
N GLU A 706 6.19 -26.46 24.20
CA GLU A 706 5.86 -25.14 24.75
C GLU A 706 5.06 -24.31 23.74
N VAL A 707 4.11 -23.52 24.20
CA VAL A 707 3.20 -22.76 23.34
C VAL A 707 3.25 -21.27 23.63
N ASP A 708 3.10 -20.45 22.58
CA ASP A 708 2.88 -19.01 22.73
C ASP A 708 1.40 -18.68 23.07
N VAL A 709 1.07 -17.39 23.18
CA VAL A 709 -0.29 -16.90 23.50
C VAL A 709 -1.38 -17.39 22.56
N ASN A 710 -1.01 -17.76 21.33
CA ASN A 710 -1.94 -18.27 20.34
C ASN A 710 -1.94 -19.80 20.33
N GLY A 711 -1.29 -20.47 21.29
CA GLY A 711 -1.19 -21.94 21.32
C GLY A 711 -0.18 -22.51 20.32
N ARG A 712 0.71 -21.69 19.73
CA ARG A 712 1.62 -22.17 18.69
C ARG A 712 2.89 -22.75 19.28
N THR A 713 3.21 -23.98 18.89
CA THR A 713 4.46 -24.68 19.25
C THR A 713 5.67 -24.18 18.43
N PRO A 714 6.92 -24.44 18.86
CA PRO A 714 8.12 -24.22 18.04
C PRO A 714 8.00 -24.75 16.61
N MET A 715 7.40 -25.94 16.42
CA MET A 715 7.17 -26.50 15.08
C MET A 715 6.16 -25.66 14.27
N SER A 716 5.07 -25.22 14.90
CA SER A 716 4.07 -24.35 14.27
C SER A 716 4.68 -23.02 13.83
N LEU A 717 5.57 -22.45 14.65
CA LEU A 717 6.28 -21.21 14.37
C LEU A 717 7.30 -21.38 13.23
N ALA A 718 8.05 -22.48 13.22
CA ALA A 718 8.95 -22.82 12.13
C ALA A 718 8.19 -23.04 10.81
N ALA A 719 7.04 -23.70 10.86
CA ALA A 719 6.18 -23.93 9.70
C ALA A 719 5.60 -22.63 9.14
N TYR A 720 5.09 -21.74 10.00
CA TYR A 720 4.63 -20.40 9.64
C TYR A 720 5.71 -19.56 8.95
N LYS A 721 7.00 -19.79 9.24
CA LYS A 721 8.13 -19.10 8.59
C LYS A 721 8.84 -19.90 7.51
N GLY A 722 8.39 -21.12 7.22
CA GLY A 722 8.99 -21.98 6.20
C GLY A 722 10.38 -22.52 6.56
N GLN A 723 10.72 -22.54 7.86
CA GLN A 723 12.04 -22.91 8.38
C GLN A 723 12.25 -24.43 8.35
N THR A 724 12.54 -24.95 7.15
CA THR A 724 12.56 -26.38 6.87
C THR A 724 13.60 -27.14 7.71
N SER A 725 14.78 -26.57 7.93
CA SER A 725 15.84 -27.16 8.76
C SER A 725 15.41 -27.40 10.21
N VAL A 726 14.67 -26.45 10.79
CA VAL A 726 14.13 -26.57 12.15
C VAL A 726 13.02 -27.62 12.21
N ILE A 727 12.14 -27.68 11.20
CA ILE A 727 11.08 -28.69 11.12
C ILE A 727 11.69 -30.10 11.10
N VAL A 728 12.70 -30.32 10.25
CA VAL A 728 13.43 -31.60 10.17
C VAL A 728 14.07 -31.96 11.51
N LEU A 729 14.69 -30.98 12.17
CA LEU A 729 15.30 -31.19 13.49
C LEU A 729 14.25 -31.59 14.54
N LEU A 730 13.13 -30.87 14.64
CA LEU A 730 12.07 -31.19 15.60
C LEU A 730 11.46 -32.58 15.34
N ILE A 731 11.29 -32.97 14.07
CA ILE A 731 10.87 -34.32 13.70
C ILE A 731 11.90 -35.37 14.16
N SER A 732 13.21 -35.08 14.06
CA SER A 732 14.26 -36.00 14.53
C SER A 732 14.21 -36.21 16.05
N TYR A 733 13.70 -35.23 16.80
CA TYR A 733 13.37 -35.33 18.23
C TYR A 733 11.99 -35.96 18.51
N GLN A 734 11.35 -36.58 17.50
CA GLN A 734 10.03 -37.22 17.60
C GLN A 734 8.90 -36.25 18.01
N VAL A 735 9.01 -34.97 17.65
CA VAL A 735 7.94 -34.00 17.88
C VAL A 735 6.79 -34.26 16.90
N ASP A 736 5.58 -34.40 17.41
CA ASP A 736 4.38 -34.67 16.61
C ASP A 736 3.97 -33.42 15.78
N PRO A 737 3.89 -33.52 14.44
CA PRO A 737 3.44 -32.43 13.58
C PRO A 737 1.92 -32.18 13.59
N SER A 738 1.15 -32.91 14.39
CA SER A 738 -0.32 -32.80 14.46
C SER A 738 -0.84 -31.78 15.47
N TYR A 739 0.04 -31.21 16.31
CA TYR A 739 -0.35 -30.24 17.33
C TYR A 739 -1.00 -29.01 16.68
N HIS A 740 -2.09 -28.51 17.28
CA HIS A 740 -2.85 -27.39 16.76
C HIS A 740 -2.90 -26.23 17.74
N ASP A 741 -2.96 -25.03 17.18
CA ASP A 741 -3.04 -23.79 17.94
C ASP A 741 -4.49 -23.46 18.38
N VAL A 742 -4.72 -22.29 19.00
CA VAL A 742 -6.06 -21.93 19.53
C VAL A 742 -7.14 -21.80 18.44
N ASP A 743 -6.74 -21.55 17.20
CA ASP A 743 -7.63 -21.47 16.04
C ASP A 743 -7.80 -22.84 15.37
N GLY A 744 -7.17 -23.89 15.93
CA GLY A 744 -7.16 -25.24 15.38
C GLY A 744 -6.15 -25.43 14.24
N GLN A 745 -5.27 -24.47 13.99
CA GLN A 745 -4.32 -24.58 12.88
C GLN A 745 -3.13 -25.47 13.25
N SER A 746 -2.88 -26.48 12.42
CA SER A 746 -1.68 -27.33 12.49
C SER A 746 -0.47 -26.65 11.85
N PRO A 747 0.78 -27.10 12.14
CA PRO A 747 1.96 -26.70 11.39
C PRO A 747 1.79 -26.80 9.86
N LEU A 748 1.09 -27.84 9.39
CA LEU A 748 0.82 -27.99 7.95
C LEU A 748 -0.08 -26.87 7.42
N LEU A 749 -1.15 -26.52 8.14
CA LEU A 749 -2.03 -25.40 7.76
C LEU A 749 -1.25 -24.07 7.75
N GLN A 750 -0.43 -23.81 8.76
CA GLN A 750 0.41 -22.62 8.85
C GLN A 750 1.40 -22.52 7.66
N ALA A 751 2.07 -23.62 7.31
CA ALA A 751 2.99 -23.64 6.15
C ALA A 751 2.25 -23.40 4.82
N VAL A 752 1.05 -23.96 4.68
CA VAL A 752 0.25 -23.84 3.45
C VAL A 752 -0.35 -22.44 3.32
N ASP A 753 -0.90 -21.87 4.38
CA ASP A 753 -1.43 -20.50 4.37
C ASP A 753 -0.37 -19.49 3.90
N GLN A 754 0.85 -19.63 4.43
CA GLN A 754 1.99 -18.76 4.10
C GLN A 754 2.71 -19.11 2.78
N GLY A 755 2.25 -20.14 2.05
CA GLY A 755 2.80 -20.50 0.74
C GLY A 755 4.17 -21.18 0.78
N HIS A 756 4.54 -21.79 1.91
CA HIS A 756 5.83 -22.46 2.09
C HIS A 756 5.80 -23.90 1.56
N ARG A 757 5.98 -24.05 0.23
CA ARG A 757 5.94 -25.35 -0.47
C ARG A 757 6.89 -26.39 0.12
N GLU A 758 8.12 -26.02 0.45
CA GLU A 758 9.13 -26.97 0.92
C GLU A 758 8.86 -27.45 2.35
N ALA A 759 8.46 -26.54 3.25
CA ALA A 759 8.00 -26.91 4.58
C ALA A 759 6.76 -27.82 4.52
N THR A 760 5.82 -27.52 3.61
CA THR A 760 4.65 -28.36 3.34
C THR A 760 5.05 -29.77 2.93
N ARG A 761 6.01 -29.88 1.99
CA ARG A 761 6.53 -31.17 1.51
C ARG A 761 7.12 -32.00 2.65
N VAL A 762 7.99 -31.40 3.46
CA VAL A 762 8.64 -32.08 4.58
C VAL A 762 7.63 -32.53 5.63
N LEU A 763 6.65 -31.69 5.99
CA LEU A 763 5.60 -32.08 6.93
C LEU A 763 4.77 -33.27 6.43
N LEU A 764 4.35 -33.25 5.16
CA LEU A 764 3.58 -34.34 4.54
C LEU A 764 4.39 -35.64 4.41
N GLU A 765 5.70 -35.56 4.15
CA GLU A 765 6.59 -36.72 4.13
C GLU A 765 6.79 -37.34 5.51
N ASN A 766 6.54 -36.57 6.57
CA ASN A 766 6.68 -37.00 7.96
C ASN A 766 5.33 -37.12 8.67
N ASN A 767 4.34 -37.68 7.96
CA ASN A 767 3.01 -38.07 8.49
C ASN A 767 2.10 -36.93 8.97
N ALA A 768 2.33 -35.67 8.58
CA ALA A 768 1.31 -34.64 8.78
C ALA A 768 0.05 -34.97 7.96
N ALA A 769 -1.13 -34.88 8.59
CA ALA A 769 -2.39 -35.24 7.94
C ALA A 769 -2.76 -34.21 6.84
N PRO A 770 -2.83 -34.60 5.55
CA PRO A 770 -3.13 -33.69 4.44
C PRO A 770 -4.52 -33.04 4.54
N ASP A 771 -5.45 -33.70 5.25
CA ASP A 771 -6.84 -33.27 5.47
C ASP A 771 -7.11 -32.77 6.90
N CYS A 772 -6.07 -32.33 7.62
CA CYS A 772 -6.28 -31.66 8.91
C CYS A 772 -7.23 -30.45 8.76
N ARG A 773 -7.95 -30.12 9.84
CA ARG A 773 -8.97 -29.08 9.84
C ARG A 773 -8.72 -28.09 10.98
N ASP A 774 -8.90 -26.82 10.67
CA ASP A 774 -8.97 -25.78 11.69
C ASP A 774 -10.38 -25.70 12.34
N SER A 775 -10.57 -24.70 13.20
CA SER A 775 -11.83 -24.45 13.89
C SER A 775 -13.00 -24.09 12.95
N ASP A 776 -12.72 -23.55 11.76
CA ASP A 776 -13.70 -23.28 10.70
C ASP A 776 -13.92 -24.50 9.78
N GLY A 777 -13.28 -25.63 10.08
CA GLY A 777 -13.35 -26.85 9.28
C GLY A 777 -12.60 -26.76 7.95
N GLN A 778 -11.77 -25.74 7.75
CA GLN A 778 -11.01 -25.53 6.52
C GLN A 778 -9.79 -26.48 6.48
N THR A 779 -9.50 -27.02 5.30
CA THR A 779 -8.37 -27.93 5.07
C THR A 779 -7.19 -27.22 4.41
N PRO A 780 -5.96 -27.77 4.46
CA PRO A 780 -4.82 -27.25 3.71
C PRO A 780 -5.13 -27.00 2.22
N LEU A 781 -5.88 -27.90 1.59
CA LEU A 781 -6.24 -27.76 0.18
C LEU A 781 -7.20 -26.57 -0.06
N MET A 782 -8.06 -26.23 0.91
CA MET A 782 -8.89 -25.01 0.84
C MET A 782 -8.05 -23.75 1.01
N TYR A 783 -7.08 -23.72 1.93
CA TYR A 783 -6.13 -22.60 2.06
C TYR A 783 -5.30 -22.40 0.80
N ALA A 784 -4.79 -23.49 0.22
CA ALA A 784 -4.09 -23.44 -1.06
C ALA A 784 -5.00 -22.91 -2.18
N ALA A 785 -6.30 -23.24 -2.16
CA ALA A 785 -7.26 -22.75 -3.14
C ALA A 785 -7.67 -21.29 -2.94
N SER A 786 -7.89 -20.85 -1.70
CA SER A 786 -8.24 -19.47 -1.37
C SER A 786 -7.07 -18.51 -1.61
N ASN A 787 -5.83 -18.98 -1.42
CA ASN A 787 -4.63 -18.19 -1.65
C ASN A 787 -4.02 -18.39 -3.05
N GLY A 788 -4.55 -19.32 -3.87
CA GLY A 788 -4.08 -19.55 -5.24
C GLY A 788 -2.73 -20.28 -5.35
N TRP A 789 -2.34 -21.03 -4.33
CA TRP A 789 -1.09 -21.79 -4.27
C TRP A 789 -1.16 -23.10 -5.07
N THR A 790 -1.22 -22.99 -6.39
CA THR A 790 -1.42 -24.12 -7.32
C THR A 790 -0.42 -25.26 -7.14
N GLU A 791 0.88 -24.95 -6.96
CA GLU A 791 1.91 -25.98 -6.73
C GLU A 791 1.72 -26.71 -5.39
N ILE A 792 1.27 -26.00 -4.36
CA ILE A 792 1.01 -26.58 -3.03
C ILE A 792 -0.25 -27.43 -3.06
N ALA A 793 -1.30 -26.96 -3.73
CA ALA A 793 -2.51 -27.73 -3.95
C ALA A 793 -2.22 -29.04 -4.71
N GLN A 794 -1.38 -28.99 -5.76
CA GLN A 794 -0.97 -30.19 -6.48
C GLN A 794 -0.15 -31.15 -5.61
N LEU A 795 0.73 -30.63 -4.76
CA LEU A 795 1.47 -31.43 -3.79
C LEU A 795 0.53 -32.12 -2.78
N LEU A 796 -0.45 -31.39 -2.24
CA LEU A 796 -1.46 -31.93 -1.31
C LEU A 796 -2.29 -33.04 -1.97
N LEU A 797 -2.75 -32.83 -3.20
CA LEU A 797 -3.50 -33.82 -3.98
C LEU A 797 -2.65 -35.07 -4.28
N THR A 798 -1.36 -34.90 -4.60
CA THR A 798 -0.42 -36.01 -4.78
C THR A 798 -0.23 -36.81 -3.47
N LYS A 799 -0.37 -36.15 -2.33
CA LYS A 799 -0.37 -36.76 -0.99
C LYS A 799 -1.77 -37.16 -0.52
N SER A 800 -2.70 -37.36 -1.46
CA SER A 800 -4.06 -37.90 -1.23
C SER A 800 -4.97 -37.02 -0.37
N ALA A 801 -4.82 -35.70 -0.40
CA ALA A 801 -5.82 -34.77 0.17
C ALA A 801 -7.17 -34.92 -0.55
N ASP A 802 -8.29 -34.95 0.18
CA ASP A 802 -9.63 -35.07 -0.40
C ASP A 802 -10.16 -33.70 -0.87
N PRO A 803 -10.33 -33.47 -2.18
CA PRO A 803 -10.82 -32.19 -2.71
C PRO A 803 -12.30 -31.92 -2.42
N ASN A 804 -13.04 -32.89 -1.87
CA ASN A 804 -14.48 -32.81 -1.63
C ASN A 804 -14.87 -32.47 -0.19
N LEU A 805 -13.90 -32.36 0.72
CA LEU A 805 -14.16 -31.89 2.08
C LEU A 805 -14.74 -30.47 2.03
N GLN A 806 -15.52 -30.12 3.05
CA GLN A 806 -16.21 -28.84 3.17
C GLN A 806 -15.91 -28.20 4.52
N ASP A 807 -15.76 -26.88 4.49
CA ASP A 807 -15.73 -26.06 5.68
C ASP A 807 -17.11 -25.99 6.34
N ILE A 808 -17.22 -25.34 7.51
CA ILE A 808 -18.48 -25.18 8.23
C ILE A 808 -19.55 -24.38 7.43
N TYR A 809 -19.13 -23.71 6.34
CA TYR A 809 -19.99 -22.95 5.45
C TYR A 809 -20.43 -23.76 4.21
N GLY A 810 -20.00 -25.02 4.09
CA GLY A 810 -20.31 -25.90 2.96
C GLY A 810 -19.43 -25.65 1.72
N ARG A 811 -18.35 -24.88 1.83
CA ARG A 811 -17.44 -24.60 0.70
C ARG A 811 -16.33 -25.65 0.64
N SER A 812 -16.12 -26.22 -0.54
CA SER A 812 -14.97 -27.09 -0.84
C SER A 812 -13.80 -26.30 -1.42
N ALA A 813 -12.64 -26.95 -1.61
CA ALA A 813 -11.50 -26.34 -2.29
C ALA A 813 -11.86 -25.82 -3.70
N LEU A 814 -12.77 -26.50 -4.40
CA LEU A 814 -13.30 -26.02 -5.69
C LEU A 814 -14.12 -24.74 -5.54
N GLY A 815 -14.93 -24.62 -4.49
CA GLY A 815 -15.68 -23.40 -4.20
C GLY A 815 -14.75 -22.19 -3.99
N TRP A 816 -13.68 -22.38 -3.22
CA TRP A 816 -12.65 -21.37 -3.01
C TRP A 816 -11.88 -21.01 -4.30
N ALA A 817 -11.49 -22.00 -5.12
CA ALA A 817 -10.78 -21.77 -6.37
C ALA A 817 -11.62 -21.00 -7.42
N VAL A 818 -12.93 -21.20 -7.42
CA VAL A 818 -13.86 -20.48 -8.30
C VAL A 818 -14.06 -19.03 -7.83
N GLU A 819 -14.21 -18.81 -6.52
CA GLU A 819 -14.29 -17.45 -5.97
C GLU A 819 -13.03 -16.60 -6.25
N THR A 820 -11.87 -17.25 -6.35
CA THR A 820 -10.59 -16.59 -6.69
C THR A 820 -10.29 -16.54 -8.19
N ALA A 821 -11.19 -17.02 -9.05
CA ALA A 821 -11.05 -17.07 -10.51
C ALA A 821 -9.78 -17.79 -11.00
N ASN A 822 -9.28 -18.78 -10.24
CA ASN A 822 -8.07 -19.54 -10.61
C ASN A 822 -8.44 -20.73 -11.52
N SER A 823 -8.48 -20.50 -12.83
CA SER A 823 -8.85 -21.50 -13.85
C SER A 823 -7.92 -22.71 -13.88
N ALA A 824 -6.62 -22.50 -13.69
CA ALA A 824 -5.62 -23.57 -13.65
C ALA A 824 -5.84 -24.50 -12.46
N LEU A 825 -6.04 -23.95 -11.27
CA LEU A 825 -6.30 -24.74 -10.07
C LEU A 825 -7.68 -25.42 -10.12
N THR A 826 -8.68 -24.74 -10.66
CA THR A 826 -10.01 -25.33 -10.89
C THR A 826 -9.90 -26.58 -11.75
N LYS A 827 -9.14 -26.53 -12.84
CA LYS A 827 -8.88 -27.69 -13.69
C LYS A 827 -8.17 -28.81 -12.93
N ILE A 828 -7.10 -28.49 -12.19
CA ILE A 828 -6.36 -29.48 -11.39
C ILE A 828 -7.28 -30.17 -10.37
N LEU A 829 -8.13 -29.42 -9.67
CA LEU A 829 -9.08 -29.96 -8.69
C LEU A 829 -10.09 -30.90 -9.37
N LEU A 830 -10.63 -30.52 -10.53
CA LEU A 830 -11.54 -31.36 -11.31
C LEU A 830 -10.86 -32.65 -11.80
N ASP A 831 -9.62 -32.54 -12.29
CA ASP A 831 -8.81 -33.69 -12.73
C ASP A 831 -8.53 -34.67 -11.58
N HIS A 832 -8.49 -34.17 -10.34
CA HIS A 832 -8.34 -34.99 -9.12
C HIS A 832 -9.68 -35.34 -8.44
N GLY A 833 -10.81 -35.24 -9.17
CA GLY A 833 -12.10 -35.75 -8.71
C GLY A 833 -12.88 -34.82 -7.77
N ALA A 834 -12.62 -33.51 -7.80
CA ALA A 834 -13.47 -32.52 -7.14
C ALA A 834 -14.88 -32.50 -7.75
N ARG A 835 -15.91 -32.61 -6.91
CA ARG A 835 -17.31 -32.64 -7.33
C ARG A 835 -17.88 -31.23 -7.50
N VAL A 836 -18.42 -30.97 -8.69
CA VAL A 836 -19.22 -29.76 -8.95
C VAL A 836 -20.60 -29.94 -8.31
N GLY A 837 -20.81 -29.33 -7.14
CA GLY A 837 -22.15 -29.18 -6.55
C GLY A 837 -22.48 -30.00 -5.29
N LEU A 838 -21.66 -29.92 -4.25
CA LEU A 838 -22.09 -30.33 -2.92
C LEU A 838 -22.70 -29.13 -2.19
N HIS A 839 -24.00 -29.20 -1.91
CA HIS A 839 -24.87 -28.25 -1.18
C HIS A 839 -24.28 -26.89 -0.75
N ASN A 840 -24.33 -25.91 -1.65
CA ASN A 840 -24.48 -24.52 -1.26
C ASN A 840 -25.78 -24.39 -0.44
N SER A 841 -25.70 -23.96 0.82
CA SER A 841 -26.87 -23.51 1.57
C SER A 841 -27.69 -22.51 0.72
N PRO A 842 -29.03 -22.56 0.72
CA PRO A 842 -29.89 -21.81 -0.21
C PRO A 842 -29.84 -20.28 -0.07
N ALA A 843 -28.93 -19.72 0.73
CA ALA A 843 -28.75 -18.29 0.92
C ALA A 843 -27.85 -17.59 -0.11
N SER A 844 -27.22 -18.30 -1.07
CA SER A 844 -26.29 -17.68 -2.04
C SER A 844 -26.52 -18.05 -3.52
N ILE A 845 -27.70 -18.51 -3.91
CA ILE A 845 -27.99 -18.80 -5.33
C ILE A 845 -28.37 -17.51 -6.07
N SER A 846 -27.36 -16.78 -6.53
CA SER A 846 -27.44 -15.78 -7.61
C SER A 846 -26.51 -16.07 -8.79
N SER A 847 -25.77 -17.19 -8.79
CA SER A 847 -24.90 -17.56 -9.91
C SER A 847 -25.10 -19.01 -10.32
N ARG A 848 -26.15 -19.27 -11.11
CA ARG A 848 -26.18 -20.41 -12.05
C ARG A 848 -25.63 -20.03 -13.43
N TYR A 849 -25.24 -18.77 -13.62
CA TYR A 849 -24.82 -18.23 -14.92
C TYR A 849 -23.30 -18.29 -15.18
N ASP A 850 -22.45 -18.47 -14.16
CA ASP A 850 -20.98 -18.46 -14.38
C ASP A 850 -20.35 -19.86 -14.57
N VAL A 851 -20.96 -20.92 -14.03
CA VAL A 851 -20.43 -22.29 -14.18
C VAL A 851 -20.58 -22.79 -15.62
N ALA A 852 -21.60 -22.32 -16.35
CA ALA A 852 -21.79 -22.67 -17.76
C ALA A 852 -20.80 -21.98 -18.70
N PHE A 853 -20.23 -20.82 -18.31
CA PHE A 853 -19.29 -20.07 -19.14
C PHE A 853 -17.90 -20.70 -19.14
N LEU A 854 -17.48 -21.28 -18.01
CA LEU A 854 -16.21 -22.04 -17.89
C LEU A 854 -16.22 -23.39 -18.62
N PHE A 855 -17.39 -24.00 -18.84
CA PHE A 855 -17.52 -25.27 -19.57
C PHE A 855 -17.46 -25.10 -21.10
N HIS A 856 -17.54 -23.88 -21.64
CA HIS A 856 -17.46 -23.66 -23.08
C HIS A 856 -16.01 -23.77 -23.62
N ASP A 857 -14.99 -23.50 -22.80
CA ASP A 857 -13.59 -23.48 -23.21
C ASP A 857 -12.85 -24.83 -23.08
N ILE A 858 -13.51 -25.89 -22.58
CA ILE A 858 -12.86 -27.19 -22.28
C ILE A 858 -13.14 -28.27 -23.36
N HIS A 859 -14.05 -28.04 -24.30
CA HIS A 859 -14.31 -28.98 -25.41
C HIS A 859 -13.40 -28.73 -26.63
N ALA A 860 -12.10 -28.95 -26.45
CA ALA A 860 -11.16 -29.13 -27.56
C ALA A 860 -10.03 -30.09 -27.17
N PHE A 861 -10.33 -31.36 -26.87
CA PHE A 861 -9.37 -32.46 -27.11
C PHE A 861 -10.08 -33.82 -27.11
N GLU A 862 -9.79 -34.60 -28.15
CA GLU A 862 -10.33 -35.93 -28.43
C GLU A 862 -9.89 -36.96 -27.37
N ALA A 863 -10.83 -37.78 -26.88
CA ALA A 863 -10.54 -39.00 -26.12
C ALA A 863 -10.64 -40.24 -27.03
N PRO A 864 -9.73 -41.23 -26.92
CA PRO A 864 -9.76 -42.41 -27.76
C PRO A 864 -10.86 -43.37 -27.30
N ARG A 865 -11.73 -43.74 -28.26
CA ARG A 865 -12.69 -44.83 -28.14
C ARG A 865 -11.95 -46.16 -27.99
N GLN A 866 -12.13 -46.87 -26.86
CA GLN A 866 -12.09 -48.34 -26.80
C GLN A 866 -12.51 -48.84 -25.40
N HIS A 867 -13.79 -49.18 -25.25
CA HIS A 867 -14.24 -50.55 -24.94
C HIS A 867 -15.77 -50.59 -24.78
N MET A 868 -16.42 -51.27 -25.73
CA MET A 868 -17.83 -51.65 -25.68
C MET A 868 -18.07 -52.73 -24.62
N GLY A 869 -19.24 -52.64 -23.97
CA GLY A 869 -19.99 -53.78 -23.44
C GLY A 869 -21.49 -53.49 -23.53
N ARG A 870 -22.14 -54.01 -24.58
CA ARG A 870 -23.60 -54.02 -24.81
C ARG A 870 -24.33 -54.65 -23.60
N ILE A 871 -25.58 -54.29 -23.27
CA ILE A 871 -26.80 -55.00 -23.72
C ILE A 871 -28.07 -54.15 -23.52
N GLN A 872 -28.74 -53.92 -24.67
CA GLN A 872 -30.18 -53.94 -25.01
C GLN A 872 -31.24 -52.97 -24.41
N HIS A 873 -31.93 -52.37 -25.38
CA HIS A 873 -33.19 -51.63 -25.36
C HIS A 873 -34.37 -52.39 -24.77
N LYS A 874 -35.25 -51.66 -24.06
CA LYS A 874 -36.71 -51.75 -24.24
C LYS A 874 -37.35 -50.38 -24.06
N GLU A 875 -38.08 -49.96 -25.08
CA GLU A 875 -38.89 -48.75 -25.14
C GLU A 875 -40.11 -48.85 -24.21
N HIS A 876 -40.47 -47.75 -23.56
CA HIS A 876 -41.86 -47.26 -23.43
C HIS A 876 -41.83 -45.79 -22.96
N ARG A 877 -42.37 -44.89 -23.79
CA ARG A 877 -42.75 -43.52 -23.40
C ARG A 877 -44.12 -43.53 -22.71
N LEU A 878 -44.36 -42.46 -21.93
CA LEU A 878 -45.64 -41.91 -21.41
C LEU A 878 -45.97 -42.23 -19.94
N ASN A 879 -45.62 -41.35 -19.00
CA ASN A 879 -46.47 -40.22 -18.58
C ASN A 879 -45.85 -39.44 -17.40
N CYS A 880 -45.93 -38.11 -17.48
CA CYS A 880 -45.53 -37.15 -16.45
C CYS A 880 -46.67 -36.99 -15.43
N PRO A 881 -46.44 -37.25 -14.13
CA PRO A 881 -47.39 -36.88 -13.09
C PRO A 881 -46.97 -35.52 -12.46
N PHE A 882 -47.96 -34.66 -12.24
CA PHE A 882 -47.91 -33.38 -11.51
C PHE A 882 -47.76 -32.08 -12.30
N CYS A 883 -48.44 -32.00 -13.44
CA CYS A 883 -49.18 -30.78 -13.79
C CYS A 883 -50.67 -30.98 -13.44
N PRO A 884 -51.30 -30.13 -12.61
CA PRO A 884 -52.74 -29.96 -12.62
C PRO A 884 -53.09 -28.71 -13.43
N SER A 885 -53.78 -28.95 -14.55
CA SER A 885 -54.62 -27.99 -15.25
C SER A 885 -55.92 -27.83 -14.46
N ASP A 886 -56.08 -26.71 -13.75
CA ASP A 886 -57.38 -26.03 -13.59
C ASP A 886 -57.16 -24.65 -12.95
N GLY A 887 -57.50 -23.61 -13.71
CA GLY A 887 -57.38 -22.23 -13.28
C GLY A 887 -58.45 -21.84 -12.25
N ARG A 888 -58.01 -21.53 -11.03
CA ARG A 888 -58.53 -20.49 -10.10
C ARG A 888 -57.63 -20.42 -8.84
N PRO A 889 -57.45 -19.24 -8.21
CA PRO A 889 -56.44 -19.05 -7.16
C PRO A 889 -56.99 -19.41 -5.77
N VAL A 890 -56.25 -20.20 -5.00
CA VAL A 890 -56.54 -20.50 -3.59
C VAL A 890 -55.23 -20.53 -2.78
N TYR A 891 -55.06 -19.56 -1.88
CA TYR A 891 -54.14 -19.64 -0.72
C TYR A 891 -54.69 -20.69 0.27
N PRO A 892 -53.87 -21.51 0.98
CA PRO A 892 -53.29 -21.02 2.24
C PRO A 892 -52.00 -21.72 2.79
N ALA A 893 -51.39 -21.02 3.76
CA ALA A 893 -50.76 -21.51 5.00
C ALA A 893 -49.60 -22.52 4.98
N PHE A 894 -48.40 -22.03 5.32
CA PHE A 894 -47.43 -22.80 6.10
C PHE A 894 -47.15 -22.09 7.43
N GLY A 895 -47.69 -22.69 8.49
CA GLY A 895 -47.28 -22.44 9.85
C GLY A 895 -46.00 -23.20 10.18
N SER A 896 -45.22 -22.60 11.08
CA SER A 896 -44.28 -23.24 12.00
C SER A 896 -43.19 -24.14 11.42
N LEU A 897 -41.99 -23.58 11.25
CA LEU A 897 -40.84 -24.07 12.03
C LEU A 897 -39.91 -22.89 12.36
N LYS A 898 -39.90 -22.53 13.64
CA LYS A 898 -39.00 -21.55 14.25
C LYS A 898 -37.72 -22.28 14.71
N ARG A 899 -36.63 -21.49 14.84
CA ARG A 899 -35.42 -21.66 15.67
C ARG A 899 -34.33 -22.57 15.03
N HIS A 900 -33.07 -22.18 14.83
CA HIS A 900 -32.16 -21.13 15.35
C HIS A 900 -31.16 -20.73 14.24
N ILE A 901 -30.64 -19.50 14.23
CA ILE A 901 -29.21 -19.14 13.99
C ILE A 901 -29.03 -17.64 14.28
N GLY A 902 -28.00 -17.36 15.08
CA GLY A 902 -27.53 -16.02 15.43
C GLY A 902 -26.76 -15.34 14.30
N VAL A 903 -26.69 -14.02 14.42
CA VAL A 903 -26.25 -13.08 13.39
C VAL A 903 -24.75 -12.81 13.51
N HIS A 904 -24.00 -12.99 12.42
CA HIS A 904 -22.84 -12.16 12.08
C HIS A 904 -22.98 -11.64 10.64
N HIS A 905 -22.66 -10.36 10.47
CA HIS A 905 -23.05 -9.51 9.34
C HIS A 905 -22.31 -9.80 8.02
N PHE A 906 -23.06 -10.15 6.97
CA PHE A 906 -22.67 -9.97 5.57
C PHE A 906 -23.14 -8.60 5.04
N THR A 907 -22.24 -7.87 4.39
CA THR A 907 -22.52 -6.65 3.63
C THR A 907 -22.89 -7.01 2.18
N ALA A 908 -24.15 -6.72 1.82
CA ALA A 908 -24.70 -6.95 0.49
C ALA A 908 -24.21 -5.92 -0.55
N GLY A 909 -23.58 -6.41 -1.62
CA GLY A 909 -23.45 -5.71 -2.91
C GLY A 909 -24.78 -5.76 -3.67
N CYS A 910 -25.26 -4.60 -4.12
CA CYS A 910 -26.45 -4.48 -4.96
C CYS A 910 -26.07 -4.56 -6.44
N TYR A 911 -26.83 -5.37 -7.19
CA TYR A 911 -27.00 -5.27 -8.62
C TYR A 911 -27.76 -3.99 -9.00
N VAL A 912 -27.34 -3.36 -10.10
CA VAL A 912 -28.03 -2.27 -10.80
C VAL A 912 -29.20 -2.87 -11.56
N CYS A 913 -30.43 -2.41 -11.26
CA CYS A 913 -31.61 -2.69 -12.05
C CYS A 913 -31.76 -1.60 -13.11
N THR A 914 -31.69 -1.98 -14.38
CA THR A 914 -31.99 -1.14 -15.53
C THR A 914 -33.50 -1.13 -15.78
N GLU A 915 -34.25 -0.30 -15.07
CA GLU A 915 -35.60 0.09 -15.50
C GLU A 915 -36.02 1.44 -14.90
N LEU A 916 -36.54 2.30 -15.77
CA LEU A 916 -36.64 3.74 -15.62
C LEU A 916 -38.03 4.15 -15.11
N SER A 917 -38.44 3.69 -13.93
CA SER A 917 -39.67 4.18 -13.27
C SER A 917 -39.81 3.69 -11.83
N CYS A 918 -38.99 4.19 -10.90
CA CYS A 918 -39.26 4.27 -9.45
C CYS A 918 -38.05 4.88 -8.71
N MET A 919 -37.77 6.16 -8.94
CA MET A 919 -36.80 6.93 -8.16
C MET A 919 -37.54 7.95 -7.30
N ASN A 920 -37.77 7.62 -6.03
CA ASN A 920 -37.81 8.60 -4.94
C ASN A 920 -37.63 7.91 -3.58
N GLY A 921 -36.52 8.22 -2.92
CA GLY A 921 -36.29 7.97 -1.51
C GLY A 921 -35.73 6.60 -1.16
N ILE A 922 -34.40 6.52 -0.95
CA ILE A 922 -33.69 5.88 0.18
C ILE A 922 -32.19 5.90 -0.17
N LYS A 923 -31.46 6.86 0.42
CA LYS A 923 -30.00 6.79 0.52
C LYS A 923 -29.67 6.00 1.80
N ARG A 924 -28.87 4.94 1.64
CA ARG A 924 -28.27 4.16 2.73
C ARG A 924 -27.41 5.09 3.60
N THR A 925 -27.73 5.22 4.90
CA THR A 925 -26.83 5.79 5.91
C THR A 925 -26.47 4.72 6.93
N SER A 926 -25.19 4.40 7.00
CA SER A 926 -24.56 3.60 8.05
C SER A 926 -24.47 4.38 9.37
N PHE A 927 -24.62 3.65 10.49
CA PHE A 927 -24.34 4.04 11.88
C PHE A 927 -24.92 5.38 12.38
N LEU A 928 -26.12 5.33 12.97
CA LEU A 928 -26.68 6.42 13.79
C LEU A 928 -26.22 6.28 15.25
N ARG A 929 -25.52 7.30 15.75
CA ARG A 929 -25.37 7.58 17.19
C ARG A 929 -26.77 7.71 17.82
N ARG A 930 -26.96 7.16 19.04
CA ARG A 930 -28.24 7.03 19.78
C ARG A 930 -29.10 8.31 19.79
N ASP A 931 -28.51 9.49 19.78
CA ASP A 931 -29.23 10.77 19.85
C ASP A 931 -29.97 11.13 18.55
N ARG A 932 -29.47 10.69 17.39
CA ARG A 932 -30.13 10.91 16.09
C ARG A 932 -31.28 9.93 15.83
N PHE A 933 -31.31 8.78 16.52
CA PHE A 933 -32.41 7.81 16.42
C PHE A 933 -33.70 8.34 17.08
N ILE A 934 -33.56 9.09 18.18
CA ILE A 934 -34.70 9.73 18.88
C ILE A 934 -35.31 10.86 18.03
N GLN A 935 -34.47 11.66 17.36
CA GLN A 935 -34.94 12.71 16.44
C GLN A 935 -35.63 12.14 15.19
N HIS A 936 -35.16 11.00 14.69
CA HIS A 936 -35.78 10.31 13.55
C HIS A 936 -37.16 9.72 13.90
N LEU A 937 -37.34 9.19 15.12
CA LEU A 937 -38.65 8.74 15.61
C LEU A 937 -39.66 9.89 15.79
N ALA A 938 -39.21 11.06 16.28
CA ALA A 938 -40.04 12.26 16.38
C ALA A 938 -40.48 12.81 15.00
N SER A 939 -39.68 12.56 13.96
CA SER A 939 -39.97 12.97 12.58
C SER A 939 -40.96 12.05 11.84
N ILE A 940 -41.11 10.79 12.26
CA ILE A 940 -41.95 9.79 11.56
C ILE A 940 -43.36 9.72 12.15
N HIS A 941 -43.56 10.09 13.42
CA HIS A 941 -44.86 10.21 14.05
C HIS A 941 -45.01 11.58 14.73
N GLY A 942 -45.78 12.48 14.11
CA GLY A 942 -45.98 13.87 14.55
C GLY A 942 -46.77 14.08 15.85
N GLN A 943 -46.51 13.30 16.91
CA GLN A 943 -47.10 13.48 18.25
C GLN A 943 -46.08 13.30 19.39
N PHE A 944 -44.86 13.81 19.23
CA PHE A 944 -43.89 13.88 20.33
C PHE A 944 -43.33 15.31 20.49
N ASN A 945 -43.85 16.06 21.46
CA ASN A 945 -43.23 17.30 21.94
C ASN A 945 -42.25 16.96 23.06
N LEU A 946 -40.95 17.05 22.80
CA LEU A 946 -39.91 17.09 23.83
C LEU A 946 -39.33 18.52 23.90
N PRO A 947 -39.18 19.13 25.08
CA PRO A 947 -38.63 20.48 25.21
C PRO A 947 -37.11 20.53 24.96
N PRO A 948 -36.57 21.67 24.50
CA PRO A 948 -35.28 21.76 23.80
C PRO A 948 -34.03 21.90 24.71
N GLU A 949 -33.99 21.27 25.88
CA GLU A 949 -32.83 21.35 26.79
C GLU A 949 -32.25 19.96 27.05
N TYR A 950 -31.35 19.51 26.17
CA TYR A 950 -30.59 18.26 26.27
C TYR A 950 -29.10 18.54 26.08
N THR A 951 -28.48 19.23 27.03
CA THR A 951 -27.02 19.32 27.15
C THR A 951 -26.63 19.08 28.59
N HIS A 952 -25.92 17.97 28.83
CA HIS A 952 -25.15 17.64 30.04
C HIS A 952 -25.88 17.68 31.40
N GLN A 953 -26.31 16.52 31.91
CA GLN A 953 -26.13 16.08 33.32
C GLN A 953 -26.70 14.66 33.58
N ARG A 954 -26.32 14.08 34.73
CA ARG A 954 -26.31 12.66 35.12
C ARG A 954 -27.61 11.88 34.85
N ARG A 955 -27.46 10.67 34.28
CA ARG A 955 -28.52 9.68 34.03
C ARG A 955 -28.73 8.81 35.27
N GLU A 956 -29.66 9.13 36.17
CA GLU A 956 -30.16 8.12 37.13
C GLU A 956 -31.50 8.43 37.83
N SER A 957 -32.16 9.56 37.54
CA SER A 957 -33.39 9.97 38.24
C SER A 957 -34.51 10.47 37.32
N MET A 958 -34.93 9.67 36.33
CA MET A 958 -36.13 9.98 35.52
C MET A 958 -37.13 8.82 35.45
N PRO A 959 -38.43 9.05 35.67
CA PRO A 959 -39.47 8.02 35.57
C PRO A 959 -39.64 7.56 34.12
N HIS A 960 -39.81 6.24 33.92
CA HIS A 960 -40.05 5.66 32.59
C HIS A 960 -41.53 5.80 32.20
N PRO A 961 -41.87 5.73 30.90
CA PRO A 961 -43.27 5.67 30.46
C PRO A 961 -43.98 4.48 31.11
N GLN A 962 -45.19 4.68 31.63
CA GLN A 962 -45.95 3.61 32.27
C GLN A 962 -46.60 2.65 31.27
N CYS A 963 -46.73 3.02 29.99
CA CYS A 963 -47.20 2.13 28.93
C CYS A 963 -46.43 2.34 27.62
N CYS A 964 -46.33 1.29 26.81
CA CYS A 964 -45.78 1.35 25.46
C CYS A 964 -46.74 2.12 24.54
N PRO A 965 -46.27 3.13 23.78
CA PRO A 965 -47.14 3.91 22.90
C PRO A 965 -47.65 3.13 21.68
N VAL A 966 -47.01 2.01 21.32
CA VAL A 966 -47.35 1.20 20.13
C VAL A 966 -48.35 0.09 20.45
N CYS A 967 -48.16 -0.64 21.55
CA CYS A 967 -49.03 -1.78 21.93
C CYS A 967 -49.82 -1.57 23.22
N LYS A 968 -49.71 -0.39 23.86
CA LYS A 968 -50.44 0.00 25.09
C LYS A 968 -50.15 -0.87 26.33
N VAL A 969 -49.20 -1.80 26.27
CA VAL A 969 -48.79 -2.64 27.41
C VAL A 969 -48.09 -1.83 28.50
N SER A 970 -48.41 -2.09 29.76
CA SER A 970 -47.78 -1.43 30.92
C SER A 970 -46.29 -1.77 31.02
N LEU A 971 -45.45 -0.76 31.27
CA LEU A 971 -43.99 -0.85 31.29
C LEU A 971 -43.47 -0.49 32.69
N SER A 972 -42.56 -1.29 33.21
CA SER A 972 -42.00 -1.18 34.56
C SER A 972 -40.58 -0.61 34.63
N SER A 973 -39.95 -0.32 33.47
CA SER A 973 -38.61 0.27 33.39
C SER A 973 -38.31 0.84 32.00
N TRP A 974 -37.29 1.70 31.89
CA TRP A 974 -36.72 2.12 30.60
C TRP A 974 -36.16 0.94 29.79
N GLY A 975 -35.69 -0.12 30.45
CA GLY A 975 -35.28 -1.36 29.80
C GLY A 975 -36.44 -2.07 29.10
N ALA A 976 -37.59 -2.16 29.77
CA ALA A 976 -38.81 -2.72 29.20
C ALA A 976 -39.33 -1.88 28.01
N PHE A 977 -39.23 -0.54 28.10
CA PHE A 977 -39.56 0.36 27.01
C PHE A 977 -38.70 0.08 25.76
N TRP A 978 -37.38 0.05 25.91
CA TRP A 978 -36.48 -0.19 24.77
C TRP A 978 -36.58 -1.61 24.22
N TYR A 979 -36.82 -2.60 25.08
CA TYR A 979 -37.06 -3.97 24.63
C TYR A 979 -38.35 -4.04 23.79
N CYS A 980 -39.44 -3.41 24.25
CA CYS A 980 -40.72 -3.39 23.55
C CYS A 980 -40.64 -2.64 22.21
N VAL A 981 -39.99 -1.46 22.18
CA VAL A 981 -39.77 -0.68 20.94
C VAL A 981 -38.89 -1.46 19.96
N LYS A 982 -37.82 -2.10 20.43
CA LYS A 982 -36.97 -2.95 19.59
C LYS A 982 -37.77 -4.14 19.05
N HIS A 983 -38.64 -4.74 19.85
CA HIS A 983 -39.49 -5.84 19.40
C HIS A 983 -40.47 -5.44 18.29
N HIS A 984 -41.03 -4.23 18.33
CA HIS A 984 -41.92 -3.71 17.27
C HIS A 984 -41.19 -3.36 15.97
N VAL A 985 -39.96 -2.86 16.05
CA VAL A 985 -39.15 -2.49 14.88
C VAL A 985 -38.67 -3.73 14.11
N TYR A 986 -38.41 -4.84 14.79
CA TYR A 986 -37.84 -6.05 14.17
C TYR A 986 -38.90 -7.11 13.78
N ASN A 987 -40.19 -6.93 14.11
CA ASN A 987 -41.21 -7.93 13.79
C ASN A 987 -42.61 -7.30 13.51
N PRO A 988 -42.83 -6.71 12.31
CA PRO A 988 -44.06 -5.98 11.99
C PRO A 988 -45.31 -6.87 11.85
N SER A 989 -45.13 -8.18 11.71
CA SER A 989 -46.19 -9.16 11.39
C SER A 989 -46.90 -9.76 12.61
N SER A 990 -46.75 -9.16 13.80
CA SER A 990 -47.44 -9.60 15.03
C SER A 990 -48.51 -8.62 15.51
N LEU A 991 -49.32 -8.12 14.58
CA LEU A 991 -50.54 -7.37 14.86
C LEU A 991 -51.76 -8.13 14.33
N CYS A 992 -52.18 -9.15 15.07
CA CYS A 992 -53.59 -9.57 15.19
C CYS A 992 -53.69 -10.70 16.21
N GLN A 993 -54.71 -10.63 17.06
CA GLN A 993 -55.11 -11.57 18.11
C GLN A 993 -54.44 -11.38 19.47
N LEU A 994 -54.87 -10.33 20.16
CA LEU A 994 -55.10 -10.39 21.60
C LEU A 994 -56.52 -9.87 21.84
N ASP A 995 -57.44 -10.78 22.12
CA ASP A 995 -58.69 -10.46 22.78
C ASP A 995 -58.93 -11.48 23.90
N GLN A 996 -59.18 -10.92 25.09
CA GLN A 996 -59.76 -11.51 26.30
C GLN A 996 -58.87 -12.36 27.25
N GLY A 997 -58.62 -11.82 28.46
CA GLY A 997 -58.12 -12.54 29.65
C GLY A 997 -59.23 -13.35 30.35
N PRO A 998 -59.19 -13.63 31.68
CA PRO A 998 -58.23 -13.22 32.73
C PRO A 998 -57.74 -14.38 33.63
N GLY A 999 -56.84 -14.08 34.59
CA GLY A 999 -56.69 -14.87 35.82
C GLY A 999 -55.26 -15.31 36.15
N PHE A 1000 -54.44 -14.39 36.67
CA PHE A 1000 -53.29 -14.74 37.51
C PHE A 1000 -53.64 -14.32 38.92
N ASP A 1001 -53.69 -15.29 39.83
CA ASP A 1001 -53.68 -15.09 41.26
C ASP A 1001 -52.45 -15.81 41.85
N GLU A 1002 -52.01 -15.26 42.96
CA GLU A 1002 -50.70 -15.32 43.59
C GLU A 1002 -50.26 -16.73 44.02
N THR A 1003 -48.94 -16.98 44.03
CA THR A 1003 -48.17 -17.29 45.27
C THR A 1003 -46.71 -17.64 44.97
N LYS A 1004 -45.82 -16.82 45.55
CA LYS A 1004 -44.43 -17.10 45.97
C LYS A 1004 -44.43 -18.14 47.13
N PRO A 1005 -43.30 -18.58 47.75
CA PRO A 1005 -41.87 -18.22 47.56
C PRO A 1005 -40.86 -19.40 47.68
N GLN A 1006 -39.57 -19.03 47.65
CA GLN A 1006 -38.48 -19.45 48.57
C GLN A 1006 -37.35 -20.35 48.03
N GLU A 1007 -36.17 -19.73 47.93
CA GLU A 1007 -34.84 -20.33 48.10
C GLU A 1007 -34.72 -21.01 49.48
N PRO A 1008 -33.67 -21.84 49.74
CA PRO A 1008 -32.47 -21.23 50.33
C PRO A 1008 -31.10 -21.90 49.99
N SER A 1009 -30.07 -21.05 50.07
CA SER A 1009 -28.76 -21.21 50.74
C SER A 1009 -27.76 -22.33 50.36
N SER A 1010 -26.58 -21.86 49.95
CA SER A 1010 -25.20 -22.22 50.37
C SER A 1010 -24.95 -23.48 51.23
N ILE A 1011 -23.89 -24.24 50.89
CA ILE A 1011 -22.74 -24.60 51.76
C ILE A 1011 -21.77 -25.61 51.07
N ASP A 1012 -20.47 -25.31 51.21
CA ASP A 1012 -19.23 -26.13 51.25
C ASP A 1012 -18.66 -26.95 50.07
N ALA A 1013 -17.49 -26.46 49.62
CA ALA A 1013 -16.15 -27.04 49.71
C ALA A 1013 -15.89 -28.52 49.29
N LYS A 1014 -15.20 -28.68 48.15
CA LYS A 1014 -13.84 -29.23 48.06
C LYS A 1014 -13.25 -29.01 46.67
#